data_AF-A0A9D1U4X7-F1
#
_entry.id   AF-A0A9D1U4X7-F1
#
_cell.length_a   1.000
_cell.length_b   1.000
_cell.length_c   1.000
_cell.angle_alpha   90.00
_cell.angle_beta   90.00
_cell.angle_gamma   90.00
#
_symmetry.space_group_name_H-M   'P 1'
#
loop_
_entity.id
_entity.type
_entity.pdbx_description
1 polymer ?
#
loop_
_entity_poly.entity_id
_entity_poly.type
_entity_poly.pdbx_seq_one_letter_code
_entity_poly.pdbx_strand_id
1 'polypeptide(L)'
;MWRKIGWLLIPLAATIIIFLGNSVVRADNTASSNGTTNIDSHITGLSAPSSIGLLHDDKETPIEDINAPLKKGDQYKLHYAFSIDDDSNAFKLKAGDTATVTLPKTSLYSGNATGTIVQKGTGAVIGTIAITGATNTGVITFTDALTSMTSRSATFEILTSGSYDAGGTSTDSTARAISKVGWVSDNDRDANGVPTKITWNISINNEGKDYGNTTVVDYLGEDQEYINDSVNMVTAGDQKPTVTVEGQKITFRFLNVKKTTAFTYQTTPGDLTGKDTATFTNRADLTADNGTTGAVGNDGTTTNKTPVEVNSSYTWQRPGGVGDGQYSAQLTKTDNGKTPVPLEGAEYTLKQYTDSNYTASTATIIGTQKTDNKGQVLFKDLTAGYYAFSETTPPTGYKLNSELVKFEIKKANMTVSQTDEPKDATGNITLTKVDKSDATKVLSGAVFDLQRKDADGHYVDNKTGLTTDEKGQIHVDNLSVGDYRFVEKTAPNGYSLNQDTPQVVTVTKDATTSVTVQDARKPEEDKGSITLTKEDAANSATRLKDAVFDLQEKGTDGAYTNVKGKTSLNTDEKGQIHVTNLPAGTYRFVEVKAPKGYEKDSSAPQEIVVAKDTEATVTVKDVKTIDKGSITLIKTDATDTATKLAGAVFDLQLENTDGSYSNVTDKTGLTTDTQGQIHVTNLPVGNYRFVEVKAPAGYQLAQPTEAFKVGTDATTMVTVKDAKTITPPIKKPGQVMLTKVDAVDINTVLSGATFTLQQKNTDGSYSDVSKATKLTTDDRGQIYVGDLAVGEYRFVEITPPAGYDLNNQAATFTVKVDATAVQTVMFKDQQTPTTPITPTTPTNPTNNGSSSSGSNGSSSLSSSSSSSSLNETSSSSTPAAGGSGENNATGNGQSDTPVSSTQRVMTSQQANTPTATAKRHATVGRLPQTSEQKMAGMIIFGLVLLVGGTLSYTAWRRNRSKN
;
A
#
# COMPACT_ATOMS: atom_id res chain seq x y z
N MET A 1 11.86 34.28 43.71
CA MET A 1 11.41 34.52 45.11
C MET A 1 11.64 33.20 45.84
N TRP A 2 12.41 33.12 46.94
CA TRP A 2 11.98 33.47 48.32
C TRP A 2 10.65 32.78 48.66
N ARG A 3 10.51 31.95 49.71
CA ARG A 3 11.32 31.60 50.91
C ARG A 3 10.91 30.15 51.31
N LYS A 4 11.56 29.38 52.20
CA LYS A 4 12.23 29.67 53.48
C LYS A 4 13.09 28.44 53.89
N ILE A 5 14.15 28.64 54.67
CA ILE A 5 14.92 27.55 55.31
C ILE A 5 14.32 27.27 56.70
N GLY A 6 14.33 26.01 57.14
CA GLY A 6 13.98 25.59 58.52
C GLY A 6 15.03 24.61 59.05
N TRP A 7 15.49 24.83 60.28
CA TRP A 7 16.49 23.99 60.94
C TRP A 7 15.86 22.76 61.60
N LEU A 8 16.60 21.65 61.65
CA LEU A 8 16.51 20.69 62.74
C LEU A 8 17.92 20.20 63.09
N LEU A 9 18.38 20.47 64.31
CA LEU A 9 19.60 19.93 64.89
C LEU A 9 19.24 19.37 66.28
N ILE A 10 19.62 18.12 66.53
CA ILE A 10 19.51 17.43 67.82
C ILE A 10 20.91 16.85 68.11
N PRO A 11 21.45 16.98 69.34
CA PRO A 11 22.89 17.16 69.52
C PRO A 11 23.70 15.86 69.53
N LEU A 12 24.95 15.98 69.04
CA LEU A 12 25.99 14.98 69.20
C LEU A 12 26.49 14.95 70.66
N ALA A 13 26.78 13.76 71.20
CA ALA A 13 27.28 13.61 72.56
C ALA A 13 28.79 13.89 72.63
N ALA A 14 29.19 15.09 73.08
CA ALA A 14 30.60 15.42 73.28
C ALA A 14 31.12 14.95 74.67
N THR A 15 32.17 14.14 74.69
CA THR A 15 33.00 13.87 75.89
C THR A 15 34.21 14.82 75.85
N ILE A 16 34.72 15.27 76.99
CA ILE A 16 35.82 16.27 77.05
C ILE A 16 36.99 15.71 77.85
N ILE A 17 38.14 15.59 77.18
CA ILE A 17 39.42 15.19 77.76
C ILE A 17 40.17 16.44 78.26
N ILE A 18 40.76 16.37 79.47
CA ILE A 18 41.59 17.44 80.01
C ILE A 18 43.04 17.29 79.53
N PHE A 19 43.50 18.21 78.67
CA PHE A 19 44.92 18.34 78.34
C PHE A 19 45.64 19.23 79.37
N LEU A 20 46.66 18.69 80.04
CA LEU A 20 47.50 19.42 81.00
C LEU A 20 48.55 20.30 80.29
N GLY A 21 48.08 21.38 79.66
CA GLY A 21 48.92 22.44 79.09
C GLY A 21 49.10 23.61 80.06
N ASN A 22 50.34 23.89 80.47
CA ASN A 22 50.65 24.98 81.40
C ASN A 22 50.25 26.36 80.84
N SER A 23 49.11 26.89 81.31
CA SER A 23 48.65 28.26 81.05
C SER A 23 48.54 29.02 82.38
N VAL A 24 49.54 29.86 82.68
CA VAL A 24 49.54 30.68 83.90
C VAL A 24 48.59 31.88 83.72
N VAL A 25 47.32 31.69 84.06
CA VAL A 25 46.35 32.78 84.19
C VAL A 25 46.40 33.32 85.62
N ARG A 26 46.86 34.56 85.78
CA ARG A 26 46.68 35.30 87.04
C ARG A 26 45.22 35.77 87.11
N ALA A 27 44.47 35.26 88.08
CA ALA A 27 43.21 35.86 88.49
C ALA A 27 43.50 36.95 89.55
N ASP A 28 43.10 38.19 89.28
CA ASP A 28 43.14 39.24 90.29
C ASP A 28 42.06 38.97 91.36
N ASN A 29 42.47 38.98 92.62
CA ASN A 29 41.68 38.43 93.72
C ASN A 29 41.10 39.52 94.62
N THR A 30 39.88 39.98 94.32
CA THR A 30 39.10 40.89 95.17
C THR A 30 37.88 40.19 95.76
N ALA A 31 38.09 39.12 96.52
CA ALA A 31 37.02 38.43 97.24
C ALA A 31 36.49 39.29 98.41
N SER A 32 35.20 39.65 98.38
CA SER A 32 34.50 40.15 99.56
C SER A 32 34.38 39.03 100.60
N SER A 33 34.69 39.32 101.86
CA SER A 33 34.73 38.32 102.93
C SER A 33 33.33 37.76 103.26
N ASN A 34 33.05 36.55 102.79
CA ASN A 34 32.04 35.64 103.34
C ASN A 34 32.48 34.20 103.08
N GLY A 35 32.26 33.30 104.03
CA GLY A 35 32.93 31.99 104.08
C GLY A 35 32.65 31.07 102.89
N THR A 36 33.74 30.59 102.29
CA THR A 36 33.81 29.40 101.43
C THR A 36 33.66 28.14 102.25
N THR A 37 32.97 27.13 101.71
CA THR A 37 32.65 25.88 102.40
C THR A 37 33.09 24.66 101.59
N ASN A 38 33.48 23.58 102.28
CA ASN A 38 33.50 22.26 101.67
C ASN A 38 32.04 21.78 101.51
N ILE A 39 31.71 21.21 100.36
CA ILE A 39 30.34 20.84 99.97
C ILE A 39 30.19 19.33 99.71
N ASP A 40 31.08 18.50 100.26
CA ASP A 40 31.10 17.04 100.03
C ASP A 40 29.81 16.34 100.51
N SER A 41 29.02 16.99 101.37
CA SER A 41 27.69 16.53 101.80
C SER A 41 26.55 16.86 100.83
N HIS A 42 26.83 17.58 99.74
CA HIS A 42 25.86 18.04 98.74
C HIS A 42 26.26 17.70 97.30
N ILE A 43 27.19 16.76 97.12
CA ILE A 43 27.73 16.35 95.82
C ILE A 43 27.85 14.83 95.76
N THR A 44 27.46 14.25 94.63
CA THR A 44 27.55 12.81 94.37
C THR A 44 28.45 12.54 93.17
N GLY A 45 29.11 11.37 93.13
CA GLY A 45 29.91 10.95 91.97
C GLY A 45 31.39 11.38 91.94
N LEU A 46 31.95 11.88 93.04
CA LEU A 46 33.39 12.22 93.16
C LEU A 46 34.21 11.25 94.03
N SER A 47 33.56 10.31 94.73
CA SER A 47 34.19 9.36 95.65
C SER A 47 34.95 8.22 94.96
N ALA A 48 34.69 8.00 93.67
CA ALA A 48 35.35 7.05 92.78
C ALA A 48 35.07 7.49 91.32
N PRO A 49 35.88 7.07 90.33
CA PRO A 49 35.55 7.28 88.93
C PRO A 49 34.27 6.53 88.53
N SER A 50 33.52 7.08 87.58
CA SER A 50 32.34 6.43 86.97
C SER A 50 32.72 5.34 85.97
N SER A 51 33.92 5.39 85.40
CA SER A 51 34.52 4.31 84.61
C SER A 51 36.04 4.47 84.50
N ILE A 52 36.73 3.35 84.26
CA ILE A 52 38.19 3.28 84.06
C ILE A 52 38.46 2.60 82.72
N GLY A 53 39.21 3.26 81.83
CA GLY A 53 39.64 2.72 80.54
C GLY A 53 41.16 2.67 80.41
N LEU A 54 41.68 1.76 79.58
CA LEU A 54 43.09 1.79 79.16
C LEU A 54 43.31 2.88 78.11
N LEU A 55 44.46 3.56 78.16
CA LEU A 55 44.79 4.63 77.21
C LEU A 55 45.18 4.08 75.81
N HIS A 56 45.46 2.78 75.70
CA HIS A 56 46.08 2.15 74.53
C HIS A 56 45.21 1.11 73.82
N ASP A 57 43.94 0.96 74.22
CA ASP A 57 42.93 0.18 73.50
C ASP A 57 41.81 1.13 73.07
N ASP A 58 41.60 1.29 71.76
CA ASP A 58 40.48 2.06 71.20
C ASP A 58 39.21 1.22 71.01
N LYS A 59 39.21 -0.04 71.48
CA LYS A 59 38.04 -0.59 72.15
C LYS A 59 38.07 -0.10 73.59
N GLU A 60 37.12 0.76 73.94
CA GLU A 60 36.84 1.09 75.34
C GLU A 60 36.31 -0.17 76.07
N THR A 61 37.23 -1.05 76.47
CA THR A 61 36.98 -2.19 77.36
C THR A 61 36.98 -1.65 78.79
N PRO A 62 35.83 -1.35 79.41
CA PRO A 62 35.81 -0.64 80.67
C PRO A 62 36.14 -1.61 81.80
N ILE A 63 37.03 -1.21 82.70
CA ILE A 63 37.25 -1.96 83.94
C ILE A 63 36.08 -1.63 84.87
N GLU A 64 35.09 -2.53 84.91
CA GLU A 64 33.84 -2.35 85.67
C GLU A 64 34.08 -2.25 87.19
N ASP A 65 35.13 -2.89 87.71
CA ASP A 65 35.57 -2.66 89.08
C ASP A 65 36.36 -1.35 89.19
N ILE A 66 35.63 -0.27 89.51
CA ILE A 66 36.14 1.08 89.76
C ILE A 66 37.10 1.17 90.96
N ASN A 67 37.28 0.09 91.74
CA ASN A 67 38.25 -0.02 92.83
C ASN A 67 39.46 -0.92 92.48
N ALA A 68 39.49 -1.51 91.28
CA ALA A 68 40.55 -2.43 90.86
C ALA A 68 41.93 -1.75 90.90
N PRO A 69 42.99 -2.46 91.33
CA PRO A 69 44.29 -1.86 91.50
C PRO A 69 45.00 -1.67 90.15
N LEU A 70 45.05 -0.42 89.68
CA LEU A 70 45.72 0.03 88.45
C LEU A 70 47.15 -0.50 88.32
N LYS A 71 47.38 -1.34 87.31
CA LYS A 71 48.60 -2.12 87.09
C LYS A 71 49.77 -1.25 86.65
N LYS A 72 50.94 -1.51 87.24
CA LYS A 72 52.16 -0.75 86.98
C LYS A 72 52.63 -0.88 85.53
N GLY A 73 52.93 0.26 84.91
CA GLY A 73 53.35 0.36 83.51
C GLY A 73 52.21 0.66 82.54
N ASP A 74 50.97 0.30 82.88
CA ASP A 74 49.79 0.63 82.08
C ASP A 74 49.35 2.08 82.35
N GLN A 75 48.72 2.72 81.34
CA GLN A 75 48.15 4.07 81.45
C GLN A 75 46.64 4.02 81.31
N TYR A 76 45.95 4.88 82.06
CA TYR A 76 44.51 4.82 82.29
C TYR A 76 43.83 6.19 82.12
N LYS A 77 42.62 6.16 81.57
CA LYS A 77 41.63 7.23 81.65
C LYS A 77 40.71 6.96 82.85
N LEU A 78 40.57 7.93 83.75
CA LEU A 78 39.61 7.89 84.86
C LEU A 78 38.51 8.91 84.56
N HIS A 79 37.32 8.43 84.20
CA HIS A 79 36.17 9.29 83.94
C HIS A 79 35.41 9.52 85.25
N TYR A 80 34.99 10.76 85.50
CA TYR A 80 34.14 11.14 86.64
C TYR A 80 32.87 11.81 86.12
N ALA A 81 31.75 11.57 86.80
CA ALA A 81 30.46 12.18 86.54
C ALA A 81 29.81 12.55 87.87
N PHE A 82 29.58 13.86 88.11
CA PHE A 82 29.06 14.35 89.37
C PHE A 82 27.79 15.19 89.22
N SER A 83 26.98 15.24 90.28
CA SER A 83 25.86 16.16 90.42
C SER A 83 25.82 16.78 91.82
N ILE A 84 25.35 18.03 91.88
CA ILE A 84 25.21 18.83 93.11
C ILE A 84 23.72 18.95 93.46
N ASP A 85 23.36 18.77 94.73
CA ASP A 85 21.96 18.76 95.19
C ASP A 85 21.25 20.09 94.92
N ASP A 86 20.24 20.06 94.05
CA ASP A 86 19.39 21.20 93.65
C ASP A 86 18.23 21.48 94.62
N ASP A 87 18.40 21.21 95.92
CA ASP A 87 17.34 21.39 96.91
C ASP A 87 17.08 22.89 97.19
N SER A 88 16.14 23.42 96.41
CA SER A 88 15.90 24.84 96.13
C SER A 88 15.68 25.78 97.31
N ASN A 89 15.50 25.26 98.53
CA ASN A 89 15.24 26.05 99.74
C ASN A 89 16.33 25.98 100.82
N ALA A 90 17.40 25.19 100.64
CA ALA A 90 18.43 24.98 101.68
C ALA A 90 19.86 25.33 101.23
N PHE A 91 20.35 24.72 100.15
CA PHE A 91 21.76 24.84 99.74
C PHE A 91 21.96 25.82 98.60
N LYS A 92 22.94 26.73 98.73
CA LYS A 92 23.35 27.67 97.69
C LYS A 92 24.87 27.64 97.51
N LEU A 93 25.30 27.07 96.39
CA LEU A 93 26.67 27.10 95.90
C LEU A 93 27.15 28.54 95.71
N LYS A 94 28.42 28.80 95.99
CA LYS A 94 29.12 30.07 95.78
C LYS A 94 30.43 29.82 95.04
N ALA A 95 30.95 30.85 94.37
CA ALA A 95 32.34 30.83 93.91
C ALA A 95 33.28 30.65 95.11
N GLY A 96 34.26 29.74 94.97
CA GLY A 96 35.20 29.39 96.03
C GLY A 96 34.76 28.26 96.97
N ASP A 97 33.51 27.76 96.88
CA ASP A 97 33.16 26.49 97.53
C ASP A 97 33.96 25.33 96.91
N THR A 98 34.23 24.28 97.70
CA THR A 98 35.14 23.20 97.30
C THR A 98 34.56 21.80 97.49
N ALA A 99 34.93 20.85 96.62
CA ALA A 99 34.63 19.43 96.79
C ALA A 99 35.86 18.54 96.59
N THR A 100 35.88 17.38 97.24
CA THR A 100 36.97 16.40 97.20
C THR A 100 36.71 15.35 96.12
N VAL A 101 37.74 15.07 95.31
CA VAL A 101 37.77 13.97 94.33
C VAL A 101 38.71 12.89 94.84
N THR A 102 38.25 11.64 94.89
CA THR A 102 39.07 10.50 95.31
C THR A 102 39.51 9.69 94.10
N LEU A 103 40.82 9.49 93.96
CA LEU A 103 41.43 8.67 92.91
C LEU A 103 41.64 7.24 93.42
N PRO A 104 41.67 6.22 92.54
CA PRO A 104 42.08 4.86 92.91
C PRO A 104 43.45 4.86 93.63
N LYS A 105 43.57 4.06 94.69
CA LYS A 105 44.73 4.07 95.61
C LYS A 105 46.07 3.73 94.95
N THR A 106 46.05 3.08 93.79
CA THR A 106 47.23 2.71 92.99
C THR A 106 47.38 3.57 91.73
N SER A 107 46.78 4.76 91.71
CA SER A 107 47.06 5.79 90.70
C SER A 107 48.45 6.37 90.95
N LEU A 108 49.37 6.20 90.00
CA LEU A 108 50.72 6.78 90.04
C LEU A 108 50.69 8.18 89.43
N TYR A 109 50.68 9.20 90.30
CA TYR A 109 50.65 10.61 89.89
C TYR A 109 51.91 11.36 90.37
N SER A 110 52.75 11.81 89.43
CA SER A 110 54.08 12.38 89.71
C SER A 110 54.06 13.88 90.01
N GLY A 111 53.48 14.25 91.16
CA GLY A 111 53.58 15.60 91.74
C GLY A 111 52.23 16.25 92.05
N ASN A 112 52.20 17.58 91.98
CA ASN A 112 50.99 18.39 92.10
C ASN A 112 50.60 18.92 90.71
N ALA A 113 49.33 18.83 90.34
CA ALA A 113 48.83 19.36 89.07
C ALA A 113 47.51 20.11 89.23
N THR A 114 47.23 21.03 88.30
CA THR A 114 46.01 21.84 88.27
C THR A 114 45.36 21.79 86.89
N GLY A 115 44.04 21.67 86.82
CA GLY A 115 43.27 21.69 85.58
C GLY A 115 41.95 22.46 85.72
N THR A 116 41.39 22.91 84.59
CA THR A 116 40.09 23.58 84.53
C THR A 116 38.98 22.60 84.16
N ILE A 117 37.88 22.61 84.92
CA ILE A 117 36.64 21.91 84.58
C ILE A 117 35.73 22.90 83.85
N VAL A 118 35.26 22.53 82.65
CA VAL A 118 34.42 23.37 81.79
C VAL A 118 33.03 22.76 81.59
N GLN A 119 32.01 23.63 81.47
CA GLN A 119 30.66 23.19 81.16
C GLN A 119 30.51 22.83 79.68
N LYS A 120 30.03 21.61 79.45
CA LYS A 120 29.64 21.09 78.13
C LYS A 120 28.58 21.99 77.47
N GLY A 121 28.85 22.44 76.25
CA GLY A 121 27.93 23.26 75.44
C GLY A 121 28.15 24.78 75.53
N THR A 122 28.63 25.31 76.66
CA THR A 122 28.94 26.75 76.82
C THR A 122 30.43 27.05 76.82
N GLY A 123 31.28 26.08 77.21
CA GLY A 123 32.73 26.29 77.38
C GLY A 123 33.11 27.10 78.63
N ALA A 124 32.14 27.50 79.46
CA ALA A 124 32.40 28.26 80.68
C ALA A 124 33.17 27.42 81.71
N VAL A 125 34.21 27.99 82.34
CA VAL A 125 34.94 27.31 83.42
C VAL A 125 34.05 27.26 84.66
N ILE A 126 33.64 26.05 85.07
CA ILE A 126 32.78 25.79 86.25
C ILE A 126 33.58 25.48 87.51
N GLY A 127 34.87 25.19 87.37
CA GLY A 127 35.79 25.05 88.51
C GLY A 127 37.23 24.78 88.09
N THR A 128 38.12 24.72 89.07
CA THR A 128 39.50 24.27 88.92
C THR A 128 39.78 23.11 89.86
N ILE A 129 40.33 22.01 89.36
CA ILE A 129 40.80 20.88 90.17
C ILE A 129 42.30 21.02 90.45
N ALA A 130 42.71 20.75 91.69
CA ALA A 130 44.11 20.61 92.10
C ALA A 130 44.33 19.21 92.69
N ILE A 131 45.20 18.40 92.07
CA ILE A 131 45.50 17.02 92.48
C ILE A 131 46.81 16.99 93.25
N THR A 132 46.84 16.29 94.39
CA THR A 132 48.04 16.11 95.23
C THR A 132 48.43 14.63 95.25
N GLY A 133 49.55 14.28 94.60
CA GLY A 133 50.00 12.88 94.48
C GLY A 133 50.30 12.16 95.81
N ALA A 134 50.42 12.90 96.92
CA ALA A 134 50.69 12.35 98.25
C ALA A 134 49.45 11.80 99.00
N THR A 135 48.23 12.09 98.54
CA THR A 135 46.98 11.73 99.25
C THR A 135 45.99 10.92 98.39
N ASN A 136 46.29 10.66 97.12
CA ASN A 136 45.36 10.11 96.13
C ASN A 136 44.02 10.87 96.05
N THR A 137 44.05 12.19 96.32
CA THR A 137 42.89 13.07 96.23
C THR A 137 43.19 14.33 95.43
N GLY A 138 42.14 14.89 94.83
CA GLY A 138 42.12 16.24 94.30
C GLY A 138 41.05 17.09 94.99
N VAL A 139 41.19 18.40 94.92
CA VAL A 139 40.19 19.38 95.39
C VAL A 139 39.71 20.18 94.19
N ILE A 140 38.41 20.14 93.92
CA ILE A 140 37.72 21.07 93.01
C ILE A 140 37.40 22.33 93.80
N THR A 141 37.68 23.49 93.22
CA THR A 141 37.15 24.80 93.64
C THR A 141 36.19 25.30 92.58
N PHE A 142 34.93 25.57 92.93
CA PHE A 142 33.90 25.97 91.97
C PHE A 142 33.92 27.48 91.67
N THR A 143 33.47 27.86 90.48
CA THR A 143 33.23 29.24 90.07
C THR A 143 31.77 29.65 90.32
N ASP A 144 31.44 30.90 90.01
CA ASP A 144 30.06 31.40 89.99
C ASP A 144 29.21 30.83 88.84
N ALA A 145 29.82 30.23 87.80
CA ALA A 145 29.13 29.78 86.59
C ALA A 145 28.04 28.72 86.81
N LEU A 146 28.09 27.96 87.91
CA LEU A 146 27.02 27.01 88.30
C LEU A 146 25.94 27.62 89.21
N THR A 147 26.11 28.85 89.72
CA THR A 147 25.25 29.40 90.79
C THR A 147 23.84 29.78 90.34
N SER A 148 23.62 29.98 89.04
CA SER A 148 22.34 30.36 88.45
C SER A 148 21.62 29.22 87.73
N MET A 149 21.99 27.96 88.00
CA MET A 149 21.54 26.79 87.22
C MET A 149 20.77 25.78 88.07
N THR A 150 19.73 25.21 87.46
CA THR A 150 19.04 24.00 87.91
C THR A 150 19.50 22.80 87.07
N SER A 151 19.63 21.63 87.67
CA SER A 151 20.33 20.45 87.12
C SER A 151 21.84 20.65 87.01
N ARG A 152 22.49 20.94 88.15
CA ARG A 152 23.95 21.15 88.24
C ARG A 152 24.72 19.83 88.24
N SER A 153 25.06 19.33 87.05
CA SER A 153 25.93 18.17 86.85
C SER A 153 27.00 18.40 85.78
N ALA A 154 28.11 17.66 85.86
CA ALA A 154 29.19 17.70 84.89
C ALA A 154 30.01 16.40 84.88
N THR A 155 30.79 16.21 83.82
CA THR A 155 31.72 15.07 83.64
C THR A 155 33.11 15.57 83.30
N PHE A 156 34.16 14.88 83.76
CA PHE A 156 35.56 15.19 83.41
C PHE A 156 36.44 13.92 83.42
N GLU A 157 37.66 14.03 82.92
CA GLU A 157 38.63 12.93 82.84
C GLU A 157 39.94 13.28 83.55
N ILE A 158 40.53 12.30 84.26
CA ILE A 158 41.90 12.37 84.79
C ILE A 158 42.73 11.26 84.12
N LEU A 159 43.87 11.62 83.54
CA LEU A 159 44.86 10.66 83.04
C LEU A 159 45.84 10.28 84.16
N THR A 160 46.13 8.98 84.31
CA THR A 160 47.11 8.47 85.29
C THR A 160 47.86 7.24 84.75
N SER A 161 49.05 6.96 85.28
CA SER A 161 49.65 5.63 85.21
C SER A 161 49.19 4.77 86.39
N GLY A 162 49.30 3.44 86.28
CA GLY A 162 49.13 2.54 87.43
C GLY A 162 50.41 2.37 88.25
N SER A 163 50.27 2.00 89.53
CA SER A 163 51.35 1.77 90.49
C SER A 163 51.44 0.34 91.03
N TYR A 164 50.49 -0.53 90.70
CA TYR A 164 50.34 -1.85 91.34
C TYR A 164 51.23 -2.92 90.70
N ASP A 165 52.20 -3.43 91.47
CA ASP A 165 52.91 -4.68 91.18
C ASP A 165 52.10 -5.87 91.71
N ALA A 166 51.43 -6.60 90.83
CA ALA A 166 50.62 -7.77 91.16
C ALA A 166 51.46 -9.03 91.47
N GLY A 167 52.30 -8.97 92.52
CA GLY A 167 52.85 -10.15 93.19
C GLY A 167 53.69 -11.12 92.35
N GLY A 168 54.36 -10.65 91.30
CA GLY A 168 55.18 -11.49 90.42
C GLY A 168 56.51 -10.82 90.07
N THR A 169 57.62 -11.54 90.24
CA THR A 169 58.95 -11.10 89.80
C THR A 169 59.04 -11.18 88.28
N SER A 170 58.74 -10.08 87.58
CA SER A 170 59.09 -9.96 86.16
C SER A 170 60.62 -10.00 86.02
N THR A 171 61.12 -11.04 85.36
CA THR A 171 62.52 -11.20 84.99
C THR A 171 62.88 -10.44 83.72
N ASP A 172 61.91 -9.77 83.08
CA ASP A 172 62.14 -9.04 81.84
C ASP A 172 62.93 -7.74 82.08
N SER A 173 64.18 -7.76 81.62
CA SER A 173 65.08 -6.62 81.67
C SER A 173 64.75 -5.52 80.64
N THR A 174 63.95 -5.81 79.62
CA THR A 174 63.71 -4.89 78.49
C THR A 174 62.85 -3.70 78.89
N ALA A 175 61.64 -3.95 79.42
CA ALA A 175 60.68 -2.95 79.86
C ALA A 175 61.20 -2.02 80.97
N ARG A 176 62.24 -2.44 81.70
CA ARG A 176 62.96 -1.64 82.71
C ARG A 176 63.92 -0.63 82.11
N ALA A 177 64.45 -0.90 80.91
CA ALA A 177 65.40 -0.03 80.23
C ALA A 177 64.72 0.87 79.19
N ILE A 178 63.76 0.35 78.42
CA ILE A 178 62.94 1.12 77.46
C ILE A 178 61.49 0.60 77.43
N SER A 179 60.53 1.50 77.24
CA SER A 179 59.17 1.20 76.84
C SER A 179 58.72 2.15 75.72
N LYS A 180 57.83 1.68 74.84
CA LYS A 180 57.30 2.45 73.70
C LYS A 180 55.84 2.11 73.42
N VAL A 181 55.03 3.14 73.15
CA VAL A 181 53.61 3.00 72.80
C VAL A 181 53.20 4.07 71.79
N GLY A 182 52.17 3.79 70.98
CA GLY A 182 51.61 4.72 69.99
C GLY A 182 50.09 4.84 70.11
N TRP A 183 49.55 6.02 69.81
CA TRP A 183 48.12 6.31 69.80
C TRP A 183 47.78 7.45 68.82
N VAL A 184 46.50 7.66 68.55
CA VAL A 184 45.99 8.81 67.78
C VAL A 184 45.06 9.64 68.67
N SER A 185 45.47 10.89 68.95
CA SER A 185 44.66 11.86 69.70
C SER A 185 43.41 12.24 68.90
N ASP A 186 42.31 12.62 69.56
CA ASP A 186 41.08 13.01 68.85
C ASP A 186 41.29 14.28 67.99
N ASN A 187 42.13 15.22 68.44
CA ASN A 187 42.55 16.39 67.68
C ASN A 187 43.49 16.07 66.50
N ASP A 188 44.02 14.84 66.42
CA ASP A 188 44.83 14.34 65.32
C ASP A 188 44.01 13.43 64.36
N ARG A 189 42.67 13.48 64.43
CA ARG A 189 41.74 12.79 63.50
C ARG A 189 41.02 13.78 62.58
N ASP A 190 40.59 13.31 61.42
CA ASP A 190 39.72 14.05 60.50
C ASP A 190 38.24 14.01 60.94
N ALA A 191 37.36 14.70 60.21
CA ALA A 191 35.93 14.74 60.48
C ALA A 191 35.20 13.38 60.33
N ASN A 192 35.87 12.35 59.81
CA ASN A 192 35.39 10.98 59.64
C ASN A 192 36.06 9.98 60.62
N GLY A 193 36.86 10.46 61.57
CA GLY A 193 37.58 9.65 62.56
C GLY A 193 38.86 8.98 62.06
N VAL A 194 39.32 9.33 60.86
CA VAL A 194 40.53 8.82 60.20
C VAL A 194 41.77 9.55 60.77
N PRO A 195 42.87 8.85 61.14
CA PRO A 195 44.09 9.47 61.62
C PRO A 195 44.72 10.42 60.61
N THR A 196 45.17 11.58 61.10
CA THR A 196 45.99 12.56 60.37
C THR A 196 47.40 12.69 60.97
N LYS A 197 47.58 12.29 62.23
CA LYS A 197 48.88 12.01 62.87
C LYS A 197 48.75 10.88 63.88
N ILE A 198 49.87 10.22 64.17
CA ILE A 198 50.04 9.23 65.25
C ILE A 198 51.07 9.82 66.21
N THR A 199 50.80 9.77 67.51
CA THR A 199 51.76 10.16 68.56
C THR A 199 52.40 8.92 69.15
N TRP A 200 53.72 8.90 69.19
CA TRP A 200 54.53 7.83 69.79
C TRP A 200 55.20 8.35 71.06
N ASN A 201 55.03 7.66 72.19
CA ASN A 201 55.80 7.87 73.40
C ASN A 201 56.92 6.84 73.52
N ILE A 202 58.08 7.29 74.01
CA ILE A 202 59.16 6.43 74.50
C ILE A 202 59.51 6.89 75.92
N SER A 203 59.69 5.93 76.83
CA SER A 203 60.32 6.16 78.13
C SER A 203 61.57 5.31 78.24
N ILE A 204 62.68 5.94 78.61
CA ILE A 204 63.98 5.29 78.81
C ILE A 204 64.38 5.36 80.29
N ASN A 205 65.17 4.38 80.74
CA ASN A 205 65.67 4.26 82.10
C ASN A 205 64.54 4.21 83.15
N ASN A 206 63.53 3.36 82.91
CA ASN A 206 62.36 3.18 83.79
C ASN A 206 62.73 2.68 85.20
N GLU A 207 63.97 2.25 85.41
CA GLU A 207 64.55 1.84 86.69
C GLU A 207 65.44 2.89 87.40
N GLY A 208 65.67 4.07 86.79
CA GLY A 208 66.34 5.19 87.45
C GLY A 208 67.84 5.02 87.77
N LYS A 209 68.60 4.34 86.91
CA LYS A 209 70.07 4.20 87.03
C LYS A 209 70.82 5.30 86.27
N ASP A 210 72.16 5.31 86.36
CA ASP A 210 73.01 6.18 85.55
C ASP A 210 73.39 5.48 84.23
N TYR A 211 72.69 5.81 83.15
CA TYR A 211 72.92 5.25 81.81
C TYR A 211 74.02 5.99 81.02
N GLY A 212 74.52 7.13 81.52
CA GLY A 212 75.51 7.95 80.81
C GLY A 212 74.89 8.63 79.59
N ASN A 213 75.59 8.65 78.45
CA ASN A 213 74.96 9.06 77.19
C ASN A 213 74.13 7.91 76.64
N THR A 214 72.98 8.23 76.05
CA THR A 214 71.97 7.25 75.65
C THR A 214 71.47 7.56 74.24
N THR A 215 71.48 6.57 73.37
CA THR A 215 70.94 6.66 72.01
C THR A 215 69.75 5.71 71.85
N VAL A 216 68.63 6.23 71.37
CA VAL A 216 67.48 5.45 70.91
C VAL A 216 67.43 5.55 69.39
N VAL A 217 67.32 4.40 68.70
CA VAL A 217 67.08 4.36 67.26
C VAL A 217 65.71 3.75 67.01
N ASP A 218 64.76 4.55 66.52
CA ASP A 218 63.40 4.12 66.19
C ASP A 218 63.28 3.87 64.69
N TYR A 219 62.66 2.76 64.32
CA TYR A 219 62.38 2.34 62.96
C TYR A 219 60.88 2.35 62.78
N LEU A 220 60.38 3.29 61.96
CA LEU A 220 59.02 3.28 61.47
C LEU A 220 58.81 2.07 60.54
N GLY A 221 57.64 1.46 60.61
CA GLY A 221 57.10 0.58 59.59
C GLY A 221 56.37 1.36 58.49
N GLU A 222 55.87 0.62 57.50
CA GLU A 222 55.23 1.14 56.28
C GLU A 222 53.98 2.01 56.55
N ASP A 223 53.55 2.76 55.54
CA ASP A 223 52.42 3.72 55.60
C ASP A 223 52.53 4.79 56.71
N GLN A 224 53.73 5.26 57.08
CA GLN A 224 53.91 6.46 57.93
C GLN A 224 55.26 7.20 57.72
N GLU A 225 55.26 8.52 57.97
CA GLU A 225 56.43 9.42 57.85
C GLU A 225 56.66 10.24 59.14
N TYR A 226 57.91 10.55 59.48
CA TYR A 226 58.26 11.32 60.68
C TYR A 226 57.94 12.82 60.55
N ILE A 227 57.25 13.39 61.54
CA ILE A 227 57.00 14.83 61.62
C ILE A 227 58.19 15.51 62.28
N ASN A 228 58.92 16.32 61.51
CA ASN A 228 60.07 17.09 62.01
C ASN A 228 59.69 18.01 63.20
N ASP A 229 60.65 18.18 64.11
CA ASP A 229 60.54 18.96 65.36
C ASP A 229 59.39 18.56 66.32
N SER A 230 58.70 17.45 66.07
CA SER A 230 57.60 16.94 66.91
C SER A 230 58.01 16.44 68.30
N VAL A 231 59.30 16.39 68.63
CA VAL A 231 59.80 15.81 69.89
C VAL A 231 59.46 16.70 71.09
N ASN A 232 58.76 16.16 72.07
CA ASN A 232 58.41 16.87 73.31
C ASN A 232 58.71 16.03 74.55
N MET A 233 59.24 16.65 75.61
CA MET A 233 59.54 15.96 76.87
C MET A 233 58.27 15.85 77.71
N VAL A 234 58.00 14.66 78.26
CA VAL A 234 56.86 14.41 79.15
C VAL A 234 57.12 15.00 80.55
N THR A 235 58.38 14.98 80.99
CA THR A 235 58.78 15.61 82.27
C THR A 235 59.30 17.03 82.02
N ALA A 236 58.66 18.02 82.66
CA ALA A 236 59.07 19.41 82.56
C ALA A 236 60.47 19.64 83.16
N GLY A 237 61.35 20.30 82.40
CA GLY A 237 62.73 20.59 82.79
C GLY A 237 63.79 19.65 82.21
N ASP A 238 63.39 18.53 81.59
CA ASP A 238 64.35 17.61 80.96
C ASP A 238 64.85 18.11 79.60
N GLN A 239 66.09 17.76 79.27
CA GLN A 239 66.74 18.15 78.02
C GLN A 239 66.13 17.37 76.84
N LYS A 240 65.74 18.08 75.76
CA LYS A 240 65.36 17.44 74.49
C LYS A 240 66.59 16.72 73.89
N PRO A 241 66.40 15.56 73.21
CA PRO A 241 67.48 14.88 72.53
C PRO A 241 67.93 15.66 71.28
N THR A 242 69.16 15.40 70.83
CA THR A 242 69.53 15.70 69.43
C THR A 242 68.90 14.64 68.53
N VAL A 243 68.20 15.07 67.47
CA VAL A 243 67.49 14.19 66.54
C VAL A 243 68.25 14.08 65.21
N THR A 244 68.17 12.93 64.55
CA THR A 244 68.64 12.73 63.16
C THR A 244 67.70 11.76 62.46
N VAL A 245 67.34 12.04 61.20
CA VAL A 245 66.32 11.27 60.46
C VAL A 245 66.92 10.78 59.14
N GLU A 246 66.80 9.49 58.87
CA GLU A 246 67.31 8.78 57.69
C GLU A 246 66.18 7.95 57.09
N GLY A 247 65.22 8.62 56.44
CA GLY A 247 63.98 8.00 55.97
C GLY A 247 63.12 7.50 57.14
N GLN A 248 62.74 6.21 57.13
CA GLN A 248 61.98 5.57 58.21
C GLN A 248 62.78 5.36 59.52
N LYS A 249 64.06 5.73 59.58
CA LYS A 249 64.93 5.58 60.77
C LYS A 249 65.15 6.92 61.47
N ILE A 250 64.77 7.01 62.75
CA ILE A 250 64.92 8.19 63.60
C ILE A 250 65.94 7.88 64.71
N THR A 251 66.91 8.75 64.94
CA THR A 251 67.92 8.60 66.00
C THR A 251 67.80 9.73 67.01
N PHE A 252 67.52 9.41 68.27
CA PHE A 252 67.45 10.35 69.39
C PHE A 252 68.70 10.16 70.28
N ARG A 253 69.47 11.22 70.53
CA ARG A 253 70.65 11.20 71.41
C ARG A 253 70.44 12.08 72.65
N PHE A 254 70.51 11.46 73.82
CA PHE A 254 70.45 12.10 75.14
C PHE A 254 71.84 12.08 75.80
N LEU A 255 72.15 13.13 76.55
CA LEU A 255 73.37 13.21 77.36
C LEU A 255 73.02 13.00 78.85
N ASN A 256 73.85 12.23 79.57
CA ASN A 256 73.83 12.13 81.02
C ASN A 256 72.45 11.73 81.63
N VAL A 257 71.85 10.65 81.13
CA VAL A 257 70.55 10.11 81.60
C VAL A 257 70.73 9.38 82.94
N LYS A 258 70.27 10.02 84.03
CA LYS A 258 70.39 9.47 85.41
C LYS A 258 69.06 9.13 86.10
N LYS A 259 67.95 9.33 85.41
CA LYS A 259 66.57 9.05 85.87
C LYS A 259 65.71 8.60 84.70
N THR A 260 64.51 8.12 84.99
CA THR A 260 63.47 7.91 83.97
C THR A 260 63.29 9.18 83.15
N THR A 261 63.41 9.06 81.84
CA THR A 261 63.32 10.18 80.89
C THR A 261 62.33 9.78 79.80
N ALA A 262 61.22 10.50 79.70
CA ALA A 262 60.13 10.17 78.78
C ALA A 262 59.87 11.32 77.79
N PHE A 263 59.62 10.97 76.54
CA PHE A 263 59.39 11.91 75.45
C PHE A 263 58.35 11.38 74.46
N THR A 264 57.66 12.27 73.77
CA THR A 264 56.80 11.95 72.63
C THR A 264 57.39 12.49 71.33
N TYR A 265 56.98 11.92 70.20
CA TYR A 265 57.12 12.50 68.87
C TYR A 265 55.89 12.10 68.02
N GLN A 266 55.75 12.63 66.80
CA GLN A 266 54.61 12.33 65.93
C GLN A 266 55.03 11.81 64.54
N THR A 267 54.18 10.99 63.92
CA THR A 267 54.24 10.57 62.51
C THR A 267 52.95 10.93 61.78
N THR A 268 53.01 11.13 60.47
CA THR A 268 51.85 11.27 59.57
C THR A 268 51.59 9.91 58.90
N PRO A 269 50.36 9.37 58.90
CA PRO A 269 50.02 8.14 58.20
C PRO A 269 49.93 8.34 56.68
N GLY A 270 50.09 7.27 55.92
CA GLY A 270 49.87 7.21 54.47
C GLY A 270 48.40 7.30 54.07
N ASP A 271 48.08 7.00 52.81
CA ASP A 271 46.69 7.10 52.33
C ASP A 271 45.78 6.05 52.99
N LEU A 272 44.70 6.53 53.63
CA LEU A 272 43.66 5.74 54.30
C LEU A 272 42.29 5.84 53.59
N THR A 273 42.25 6.41 52.37
CA THR A 273 41.05 6.51 51.55
C THR A 273 40.48 5.12 51.27
N GLY A 274 39.22 4.89 51.64
CA GLY A 274 38.54 3.60 51.47
C GLY A 274 38.96 2.49 52.46
N LYS A 275 40.06 2.62 53.20
CA LYS A 275 40.47 1.65 54.23
C LYS A 275 39.56 1.75 55.45
N ASP A 276 39.12 0.62 56.00
CA ASP A 276 38.36 0.56 57.27
C ASP A 276 39.21 0.16 58.48
N THR A 277 40.44 -0.33 58.25
CA THR A 277 41.45 -0.56 59.28
C THR A 277 42.85 -0.18 58.76
N ALA A 278 43.79 0.08 59.65
CA ALA A 278 45.22 0.19 59.33
C ALA A 278 46.07 -0.10 60.58
N THR A 279 47.19 -0.81 60.43
CA THR A 279 48.12 -1.09 61.54
C THR A 279 49.48 -0.47 61.25
N PHE A 280 49.92 0.41 62.15
CA PHE A 280 51.20 1.09 62.12
C PHE A 280 52.12 0.44 63.14
N THR A 281 53.31 0.03 62.72
CA THR A 281 54.28 -0.68 63.57
C THR A 281 55.58 0.10 63.67
N ASN A 282 56.25 0.00 64.82
CA ASN A 282 57.57 0.57 65.04
C ASN A 282 58.43 -0.36 65.90
N ARG A 283 59.75 -0.25 65.78
CA ARG A 283 60.72 -0.82 66.72
C ARG A 283 61.70 0.23 67.21
N ALA A 284 61.96 0.31 68.52
CA ALA A 284 62.98 1.19 69.09
C ALA A 284 64.10 0.40 69.77
N ASP A 285 65.34 0.70 69.39
CA ASP A 285 66.56 0.03 69.84
C ASP A 285 67.32 0.99 70.77
N LEU A 286 67.44 0.66 72.07
CA LEU A 286 68.13 1.46 73.08
C LEU A 286 69.59 1.03 73.26
N THR A 287 70.51 1.99 73.25
CA THR A 287 71.91 1.80 73.70
C THR A 287 72.33 2.87 74.71
N ALA A 288 73.12 2.49 75.70
CA ALA A 288 73.58 3.35 76.79
C ALA A 288 75.07 3.12 77.06
N ASP A 289 75.85 4.18 77.31
CA ASP A 289 77.30 4.06 77.50
C ASP A 289 77.67 3.23 78.73
N ASN A 290 76.91 3.35 79.82
CA ASN A 290 77.10 2.60 81.06
C ASN A 290 76.41 1.21 81.05
N GLY A 291 75.70 0.86 79.96
CA GLY A 291 74.89 -0.36 79.85
C GLY A 291 73.52 -0.27 80.53
N THR A 292 72.59 -1.10 80.06
CA THR A 292 71.17 -1.09 80.45
C THR A 292 70.80 -2.07 81.57
N THR A 293 71.67 -3.03 81.89
CA THR A 293 71.45 -4.00 82.98
C THR A 293 71.83 -3.44 84.35
N GLY A 294 72.69 -2.41 84.40
CA GLY A 294 73.13 -1.75 85.63
C GLY A 294 74.03 -2.58 86.54
N ALA A 295 74.77 -3.54 85.99
CA ALA A 295 75.96 -4.05 86.64
C ALA A 295 77.17 -3.20 86.21
N VAL A 296 77.81 -2.51 87.15
CA VAL A 296 79.11 -1.87 86.90
C VAL A 296 80.16 -2.98 86.78
N GLY A 297 80.76 -3.14 85.60
CA GLY A 297 81.83 -4.10 85.36
C GLY A 297 83.06 -3.74 86.20
N ASN A 298 83.43 -4.62 87.15
CA ASN A 298 84.43 -4.33 88.18
C ASN A 298 85.89 -4.52 87.70
N ASP A 299 86.11 -4.59 86.39
CA ASP A 299 87.38 -4.85 85.70
C ASP A 299 87.68 -3.87 84.54
N GLY A 300 86.82 -2.88 84.30
CA GLY A 300 87.15 -1.70 83.48
C GLY A 300 87.19 -1.89 81.95
N THR A 301 86.97 -3.10 81.42
CA THR A 301 86.91 -3.34 79.96
C THR A 301 85.78 -4.28 79.57
N THR A 302 85.00 -3.89 78.54
CA THR A 302 83.88 -4.64 77.92
C THR A 302 82.55 -4.71 78.70
N THR A 303 81.89 -3.56 78.88
CA THR A 303 80.43 -3.55 79.03
C THR A 303 79.75 -4.00 77.73
N ASN A 304 78.87 -5.01 77.80
CA ASN A 304 78.08 -5.45 76.63
C ASN A 304 77.10 -4.35 76.19
N LYS A 305 77.44 -3.62 75.11
CA LYS A 305 76.58 -2.60 74.49
C LYS A 305 75.50 -3.21 73.57
N THR A 306 74.93 -4.35 73.97
CA THR A 306 73.82 -4.98 73.23
C THR A 306 72.60 -4.05 73.27
N PRO A 307 71.98 -3.72 72.13
CA PRO A 307 70.76 -2.93 72.14
C PRO A 307 69.63 -3.61 72.91
N VAL A 308 68.81 -2.83 73.60
CA VAL A 308 67.53 -3.30 74.15
C VAL A 308 66.44 -2.87 73.19
N GLU A 309 65.83 -3.84 72.52
CA GLU A 309 64.78 -3.61 71.53
C GLU A 309 63.39 -3.61 72.18
N VAL A 310 62.50 -2.72 71.72
CA VAL A 310 61.06 -2.78 72.01
C VAL A 310 60.27 -2.59 70.71
N ASN A 311 59.35 -3.50 70.43
CA ASN A 311 58.40 -3.40 69.32
C ASN A 311 57.09 -2.81 69.85
N SER A 312 56.40 -2.02 69.02
CA SER A 312 55.14 -1.37 69.37
C SER A 312 54.25 -1.23 68.14
N SER A 313 52.94 -1.31 68.31
CA SER A 313 51.98 -1.19 67.20
C SER A 313 50.70 -0.47 67.64
N TYR A 314 50.16 0.34 66.74
CA TYR A 314 48.84 0.94 66.88
C TYR A 314 47.96 0.49 65.69
N THR A 315 46.76 -0.01 65.96
CA THR A 315 45.80 -0.41 64.93
C THR A 315 44.60 0.50 64.97
N TRP A 316 44.46 1.35 63.96
CA TRP A 316 43.25 2.11 63.73
C TRP A 316 42.13 1.23 63.15
N GLN A 317 40.90 1.48 63.62
CA GLN A 317 39.66 1.01 62.99
C GLN A 317 38.72 2.20 62.76
N ARG A 318 38.05 2.26 61.60
CA ARG A 318 37.06 3.29 61.30
C ARG A 318 35.88 3.17 62.27
N PRO A 319 35.43 4.24 62.95
CA PRO A 319 34.24 4.20 63.78
C PRO A 319 33.02 3.70 63.00
N GLY A 320 32.50 2.52 63.38
CA GLY A 320 31.36 1.88 62.72
C GLY A 320 31.67 1.06 61.46
N GLY A 321 32.94 0.90 61.08
CA GLY A 321 33.37 0.00 60.01
C GLY A 321 33.12 -1.48 60.35
N VAL A 322 32.73 -2.28 59.36
CA VAL A 322 32.47 -3.74 59.54
C VAL A 322 33.64 -4.61 59.04
N GLY A 323 34.75 -3.98 58.68
CA GLY A 323 35.85 -4.64 57.98
C GLY A 323 35.59 -4.72 56.48
N ASP A 324 36.69 -4.74 55.71
CA ASP A 324 36.62 -4.73 54.26
C ASP A 324 35.94 -5.99 53.70
N GLY A 325 35.20 -5.84 52.60
CA GLY A 325 34.51 -6.92 51.90
C GLY A 325 33.25 -7.50 52.56
N GLN A 326 32.70 -6.94 53.64
CA GLN A 326 31.45 -7.45 54.28
C GLN A 326 30.16 -6.71 53.88
N TYR A 327 30.17 -5.85 52.87
CA TYR A 327 28.98 -5.08 52.48
C TYR A 327 28.06 -5.85 51.52
N SER A 328 26.77 -5.53 51.53
CA SER A 328 25.78 -6.11 50.63
C SER A 328 24.78 -5.06 50.14
N ALA A 329 24.18 -5.32 48.98
CA ALA A 329 23.17 -4.46 48.37
C ALA A 329 21.99 -5.30 47.86
N GLN A 330 20.78 -4.99 48.34
CA GLN A 330 19.53 -5.61 47.90
C GLN A 330 18.65 -4.59 47.17
N LEU A 331 18.11 -5.00 46.02
CA LEU A 331 17.01 -4.30 45.35
C LEU A 331 15.71 -5.09 45.53
N THR A 332 14.62 -4.40 45.84
CA THR A 332 13.25 -4.95 45.80
C THR A 332 12.45 -4.32 44.67
N LYS A 333 11.83 -5.15 43.84
CA LYS A 333 11.13 -4.76 42.62
C LYS A 333 9.62 -5.05 42.73
N THR A 334 8.79 -4.04 42.49
CA THR A 334 7.32 -4.18 42.48
C THR A 334 6.69 -3.54 41.23
N ASP A 335 5.38 -3.69 41.07
CA ASP A 335 4.60 -2.80 40.20
C ASP A 335 4.44 -1.40 40.82
N ASN A 336 3.87 -0.47 40.04
CA ASN A 336 3.46 0.87 40.47
C ASN A 336 2.04 0.90 41.10
N GLY A 337 1.53 -0.26 41.54
CA GLY A 337 0.17 -0.43 42.04
C GLY A 337 -0.10 0.22 43.40
N LYS A 338 -1.38 0.48 43.72
CA LYS A 338 -1.80 0.96 45.05
C LYS A 338 -1.49 -0.02 46.19
N THR A 339 -1.36 -1.29 45.86
CA THR A 339 -0.91 -2.37 46.74
C THR A 339 0.24 -3.06 46.00
N PRO A 340 1.50 -2.64 46.22
CA PRO A 340 2.61 -3.06 45.37
C PRO A 340 2.82 -4.57 45.35
N VAL A 341 2.79 -5.16 44.15
CA VAL A 341 2.99 -6.60 43.91
C VAL A 341 4.47 -6.86 43.57
N PRO A 342 5.18 -7.77 44.25
CA PRO A 342 6.56 -8.11 43.90
C PRO A 342 6.67 -8.75 42.51
N LEU A 343 7.70 -8.37 41.73
CA LEU A 343 7.85 -8.81 40.34
C LEU A 343 9.09 -9.71 40.15
N GLU A 344 8.84 -10.98 39.87
CA GLU A 344 9.84 -12.00 39.54
C GLU A 344 10.36 -11.86 38.10
N GLY A 345 11.63 -12.21 37.88
CA GLY A 345 12.22 -12.32 36.54
C GLY A 345 12.76 -11.02 35.92
N ALA A 346 12.66 -9.86 36.59
CA ALA A 346 13.39 -8.65 36.19
C ALA A 346 14.89 -8.93 36.22
N GLU A 347 15.62 -8.51 35.20
CA GLU A 347 17.07 -8.68 35.13
C GLU A 347 17.80 -7.37 35.44
N TYR A 348 18.77 -7.46 36.34
CA TYR A 348 19.46 -6.31 36.92
C TYR A 348 20.97 -6.46 36.90
N THR A 349 21.66 -5.50 36.29
CA THR A 349 23.11 -5.34 36.39
C THR A 349 23.46 -4.35 37.49
N LEU A 350 24.30 -4.77 38.45
CA LEU A 350 24.91 -3.90 39.44
C LEU A 350 26.22 -3.32 38.89
N LYS A 351 26.40 -2.00 39.02
CA LYS A 351 27.61 -1.27 38.62
C LYS A 351 28.15 -0.45 39.79
N GLN A 352 29.47 -0.44 39.98
CA GLN A 352 30.20 0.44 40.89
C GLN A 352 30.74 1.66 40.14
N TYR A 353 30.83 2.80 40.79
CA TYR A 353 31.30 4.08 40.25
C TYR A 353 32.34 4.72 41.18
N THR A 354 33.24 5.52 40.62
CA THR A 354 34.29 6.22 41.37
C THR A 354 33.78 7.41 42.19
N ASP A 355 32.61 7.97 41.85
CA ASP A 355 32.06 9.17 42.48
C ASP A 355 30.51 9.18 42.53
N SER A 356 29.98 10.20 43.20
CA SER A 356 28.54 10.48 43.33
C SER A 356 27.91 11.09 42.07
N ASN A 357 28.67 11.30 40.97
CA ASN A 357 28.12 11.76 39.70
C ASN A 357 27.57 10.59 38.87
N TYR A 358 28.04 9.36 39.13
CA TYR A 358 27.66 8.12 38.42
C TYR A 358 27.95 8.18 36.92
N THR A 359 29.14 8.68 36.57
CA THR A 359 29.58 8.85 35.18
C THR A 359 29.74 7.49 34.47
N ALA A 360 29.16 7.33 33.28
CA ALA A 360 29.15 6.03 32.59
C ALA A 360 30.55 5.51 32.21
N SER A 361 31.54 6.38 32.02
CA SER A 361 32.93 6.01 31.72
C SER A 361 33.74 5.54 32.94
N THR A 362 33.19 5.67 34.15
CA THR A 362 33.82 5.24 35.41
C THR A 362 33.07 4.06 36.05
N ALA A 363 32.28 3.32 35.26
CA ALA A 363 31.36 2.31 35.73
C ALA A 363 31.92 0.87 35.57
N THR A 364 32.31 0.25 36.69
CA THR A 364 32.71 -1.16 36.73
C THR A 364 31.47 -2.05 36.93
N ILE A 365 31.27 -3.06 36.08
CA ILE A 365 30.19 -4.03 36.27
C ILE A 365 30.60 -5.04 37.35
N ILE A 366 29.75 -5.20 38.37
CA ILE A 366 29.93 -6.20 39.44
C ILE A 366 29.29 -7.54 39.04
N GLY A 367 28.14 -7.49 38.38
CA GLY A 367 27.46 -8.67 37.85
C GLY A 367 25.99 -8.42 37.53
N THR A 368 25.30 -9.47 37.09
CA THR A 368 23.88 -9.44 36.72
C THR A 368 23.12 -10.56 37.44
N GLN A 369 21.93 -10.27 37.95
CA GLN A 369 21.02 -11.22 38.60
C GLN A 369 19.58 -11.03 38.11
N LYS A 370 18.69 -11.99 38.40
CA LYS A 370 17.24 -11.86 38.19
C LYS A 370 16.47 -11.85 39.50
N THR A 371 15.41 -11.06 39.58
CA THR A 371 14.56 -10.99 40.78
C THR A 371 13.87 -12.31 41.06
N ASP A 372 13.87 -12.71 42.33
CA ASP A 372 13.18 -13.90 42.82
C ASP A 372 11.65 -13.71 42.92
N ASN A 373 10.95 -14.73 43.42
CA ASN A 373 9.50 -14.69 43.66
C ASN A 373 9.03 -13.71 44.76
N LYS A 374 9.95 -12.94 45.36
CA LYS A 374 9.69 -11.81 46.26
C LYS A 374 10.17 -10.48 45.66
N GLY A 375 10.47 -10.46 44.36
CA GLY A 375 10.97 -9.30 43.63
C GLY A 375 12.41 -8.91 43.99
N GLN A 376 13.23 -9.79 44.57
CA GLN A 376 14.51 -9.41 45.17
C GLN A 376 15.73 -9.91 44.38
N VAL A 377 16.75 -9.06 44.25
CA VAL A 377 18.14 -9.43 43.92
C VAL A 377 19.06 -9.00 45.05
N LEU A 378 20.10 -9.79 45.34
CA LEU A 378 21.04 -9.56 46.45
C LEU A 378 22.48 -9.77 46.00
N PHE A 379 23.26 -8.69 46.00
CA PHE A 379 24.71 -8.73 45.82
C PHE A 379 25.38 -8.65 47.18
N LYS A 380 26.42 -9.46 47.37
CA LYS A 380 27.22 -9.55 48.60
C LYS A 380 28.68 -9.23 48.30
N ASP A 381 29.48 -9.24 49.35
CA ASP A 381 30.95 -9.17 49.28
C ASP A 381 31.42 -7.89 48.57
N LEU A 382 30.67 -6.81 48.77
CA LEU A 382 30.90 -5.48 48.22
C LEU A 382 31.83 -4.68 49.15
N THR A 383 32.40 -3.60 48.62
CA THR A 383 33.16 -2.59 49.37
C THR A 383 32.30 -1.35 49.63
N ALA A 384 32.79 -0.41 50.45
CA ALA A 384 32.20 0.93 50.53
C ALA A 384 32.36 1.68 49.17
N GLY A 385 31.43 2.57 48.84
CA GLY A 385 31.48 3.37 47.60
C GLY A 385 30.15 3.57 46.89
N TYR A 386 30.20 4.10 45.66
CA TYR A 386 29.02 4.45 44.86
C TYR A 386 28.60 3.30 43.94
N TYR A 387 27.30 3.00 43.91
CA TYR A 387 26.74 1.91 43.13
C TYR A 387 25.41 2.29 42.49
N ALA A 388 25.06 1.65 41.37
CA ALA A 388 23.70 1.70 40.84
C ALA A 388 23.25 0.36 40.25
N PHE A 389 21.98 0.03 40.49
CA PHE A 389 21.29 -0.99 39.71
C PHE A 389 20.79 -0.38 38.39
N SER A 390 20.90 -1.17 37.32
CA SER A 390 20.36 -0.89 35.99
C SER A 390 19.49 -2.07 35.60
N GLU A 391 18.20 -1.85 35.33
CA GLU A 391 17.39 -2.89 34.72
C GLU A 391 17.88 -3.14 33.29
N THR A 392 17.98 -4.40 32.87
CA THR A 392 18.36 -4.82 31.51
C THR A 392 17.23 -5.54 30.80
N THR A 393 16.35 -6.23 31.54
CA THR A 393 15.14 -6.88 31.04
C THR A 393 14.01 -6.70 32.06
N PRO A 394 12.82 -6.18 31.68
CA PRO A 394 11.70 -6.07 32.61
C PRO A 394 11.07 -7.44 32.92
N PRO A 395 10.28 -7.54 34.01
CA PRO A 395 9.35 -8.64 34.24
C PRO A 395 8.39 -8.86 33.07
N THR A 396 7.94 -10.11 32.90
CA THR A 396 6.93 -10.48 31.91
C THR A 396 5.65 -9.65 32.10
N GLY A 397 5.31 -8.83 31.09
CA GLY A 397 4.11 -7.99 31.11
C GLY A 397 4.31 -6.56 31.64
N TYR A 398 5.55 -6.11 31.86
CA TYR A 398 5.90 -4.77 32.35
C TYR A 398 6.75 -3.97 31.35
N LYS A 399 6.88 -2.65 31.57
CA LYS A 399 7.71 -1.74 30.76
C LYS A 399 9.11 -1.60 31.39
N LEU A 400 10.17 -1.74 30.59
CA LEU A 400 11.57 -1.56 31.03
C LEU A 400 11.79 -0.21 31.71
N ASN A 401 12.13 -0.22 33.00
CA ASN A 401 12.49 0.99 33.72
C ASN A 401 13.99 1.29 33.55
N SER A 402 14.29 2.15 32.59
CA SER A 402 15.67 2.56 32.26
C SER A 402 16.29 3.56 33.26
N GLU A 403 15.62 3.90 34.36
CA GLU A 403 16.18 4.74 35.41
C GLU A 403 17.18 3.96 36.28
N LEU A 404 18.32 4.59 36.59
CA LEU A 404 19.35 3.99 37.45
C LEU A 404 19.02 4.18 38.93
N VAL A 405 18.86 3.08 39.66
CA VAL A 405 18.68 3.11 41.12
C VAL A 405 20.05 3.34 41.76
N LYS A 406 20.39 4.63 41.96
CA LYS A 406 21.67 5.12 42.48
C LYS A 406 21.70 5.08 44.01
N PHE A 407 22.79 4.57 44.59
CA PHE A 407 23.02 4.53 46.04
C PHE A 407 24.51 4.56 46.39
N GLU A 408 24.79 4.68 47.68
CA GLU A 408 26.15 4.74 48.25
C GLU A 408 26.22 3.83 49.47
N ILE A 409 27.20 2.92 49.49
CA ILE A 409 27.44 1.99 50.60
C ILE A 409 28.35 2.66 51.61
N LYS A 410 27.79 2.98 52.78
CA LYS A 410 28.49 3.54 53.97
C LYS A 410 28.34 2.67 55.24
N LYS A 411 27.57 1.59 55.15
CA LYS A 411 27.19 0.71 56.26
C LYS A 411 26.79 -0.66 55.71
N ALA A 412 26.86 -1.70 56.54
CA ALA A 412 26.40 -3.03 56.15
C ALA A 412 24.94 -3.03 55.67
N ASN A 413 24.65 -3.89 54.68
CA ASN A 413 23.31 -4.20 54.17
C ASN A 413 22.52 -2.97 53.69
N MET A 414 22.84 -2.47 52.49
CA MET A 414 22.06 -1.43 51.83
C MET A 414 20.83 -2.04 51.15
N THR A 415 19.68 -1.38 51.28
CA THR A 415 18.43 -1.75 50.61
C THR A 415 17.89 -0.59 49.78
N VAL A 416 17.39 -0.91 48.58
CA VAL A 416 16.78 0.03 47.63
C VAL A 416 15.58 -0.63 46.95
N SER A 417 14.75 0.17 46.25
CA SER A 417 13.60 -0.34 45.49
C SER A 417 13.41 0.36 44.15
N GLN A 418 12.71 -0.32 43.23
CA GLN A 418 12.26 0.22 41.94
C GLN A 418 10.87 -0.34 41.59
N THR A 419 10.11 0.42 40.81
CA THR A 419 8.77 0.06 40.34
C THR A 419 8.71 0.08 38.82
N ASP A 420 7.85 -0.76 38.23
CA ASP A 420 7.46 -0.66 36.82
C ASP A 420 6.00 -0.28 36.65
N GLU A 421 5.71 0.33 35.50
CA GLU A 421 4.36 0.30 34.95
C GLU A 421 4.08 -1.05 34.27
N PRO A 422 2.89 -1.64 34.45
CA PRO A 422 2.40 -2.68 33.56
C PRO A 422 2.46 -2.24 32.09
N LYS A 423 2.82 -3.16 31.20
CA LYS A 423 2.73 -2.95 29.75
C LYS A 423 1.27 -2.68 29.38
N ASP A 424 1.05 -1.71 28.50
CA ASP A 424 -0.29 -1.26 28.13
C ASP A 424 -1.11 -2.45 27.58
N ALA A 425 -2.35 -2.59 28.04
CA ALA A 425 -3.17 -3.74 27.70
C ALA A 425 -3.48 -3.75 26.20
N THR A 426 -3.02 -4.78 25.50
CA THR A 426 -3.23 -4.98 24.06
C THR A 426 -4.00 -6.25 23.75
N GLY A 427 -4.64 -6.27 22.58
CA GLY A 427 -5.10 -7.48 21.90
C GLY A 427 -4.85 -7.36 20.40
N ASN A 428 -5.38 -8.32 19.64
CA ASN A 428 -5.21 -8.41 18.19
C ASN A 428 -6.58 -8.46 17.50
N ILE A 429 -6.64 -8.10 16.21
CA ILE A 429 -7.82 -8.32 15.36
C ILE A 429 -7.43 -9.13 14.13
N THR A 430 -8.28 -10.08 13.74
CA THR A 430 -8.25 -10.70 12.40
C THR A 430 -9.54 -10.36 11.66
N LEU A 431 -9.43 -9.59 10.58
CA LEU A 431 -10.51 -9.42 9.60
C LEU A 431 -10.41 -10.51 8.55
N THR A 432 -11.53 -11.12 8.16
CA THR A 432 -11.63 -12.01 6.99
C THR A 432 -12.68 -11.46 6.03
N LYS A 433 -12.33 -11.30 4.75
CA LYS A 433 -13.21 -10.80 3.69
C LYS A 433 -13.71 -11.95 2.83
N VAL A 434 -15.02 -12.03 2.60
CA VAL A 434 -15.66 -13.14 1.86
C VAL A 434 -16.72 -12.65 0.87
N ASP A 435 -17.10 -13.50 -0.08
CA ASP A 435 -18.22 -13.27 -1.00
C ASP A 435 -19.55 -13.30 -0.22
N LYS A 436 -20.41 -12.29 -0.41
CA LYS A 436 -21.73 -12.20 0.23
C LYS A 436 -22.68 -13.31 -0.20
N SER A 437 -22.47 -13.94 -1.36
CA SER A 437 -23.24 -15.12 -1.79
C SER A 437 -22.59 -16.46 -1.43
N ASP A 438 -21.31 -16.46 -1.06
CA ASP A 438 -20.54 -17.67 -0.70
C ASP A 438 -19.48 -17.33 0.36
N ALA A 439 -19.84 -17.50 1.63
CA ALA A 439 -18.95 -17.22 2.75
C ALA A 439 -17.72 -18.16 2.84
N THR A 440 -17.63 -19.20 2.00
CA THR A 440 -16.41 -20.03 1.88
C THR A 440 -15.39 -19.41 0.92
N LYS A 441 -15.83 -18.56 -0.01
CA LYS A 441 -14.97 -17.85 -0.95
C LYS A 441 -14.38 -16.58 -0.33
N VAL A 442 -13.15 -16.70 0.16
CA VAL A 442 -12.34 -15.57 0.66
C VAL A 442 -11.89 -14.63 -0.47
N LEU A 443 -11.72 -13.34 -0.17
CA LEU A 443 -11.43 -12.28 -1.14
C LEU A 443 -10.15 -11.49 -0.82
N SER A 444 -9.13 -11.65 -1.66
CA SER A 444 -7.87 -10.90 -1.61
C SER A 444 -7.99 -9.50 -2.25
N GLY A 445 -7.11 -8.58 -1.84
CA GLY A 445 -7.00 -7.24 -2.45
C GLY A 445 -8.06 -6.22 -2.03
N ALA A 446 -8.88 -6.47 -1.00
CA ALA A 446 -9.69 -5.43 -0.36
C ALA A 446 -8.77 -4.49 0.44
N VAL A 447 -8.96 -3.18 0.34
CA VAL A 447 -8.16 -2.17 1.07
C VAL A 447 -9.01 -1.49 2.13
N PHE A 448 -8.52 -1.46 3.36
CA PHE A 448 -9.19 -0.92 4.54
C PHE A 448 -8.31 0.08 5.30
N ASP A 449 -8.97 1.06 5.93
CA ASP A 449 -8.41 1.76 7.08
C ASP A 449 -9.00 1.20 8.37
N LEU A 450 -8.17 1.06 9.40
CA LEU A 450 -8.56 0.79 10.78
C LEU A 450 -8.55 2.10 11.56
N GLN A 451 -9.68 2.44 12.15
CA GLN A 451 -9.86 3.62 13.00
C GLN A 451 -10.14 3.19 14.45
N ARG A 452 -9.57 3.89 15.43
CA ARG A 452 -9.81 3.66 16.86
C ARG A 452 -10.77 4.71 17.40
N LYS A 453 -11.66 4.33 18.31
CA LYS A 453 -12.49 5.26 19.06
C LYS A 453 -11.66 5.98 20.14
N ASP A 454 -11.80 7.29 20.25
CA ASP A 454 -11.15 8.11 21.27
C ASP A 454 -12.03 8.27 22.54
N ALA A 455 -11.52 9.03 23.52
CA ALA A 455 -12.20 9.26 24.79
C ALA A 455 -13.45 10.16 24.67
N ASP A 456 -13.52 10.99 23.64
CA ASP A 456 -14.67 11.83 23.32
C ASP A 456 -15.74 11.07 22.50
N GLY A 457 -15.41 9.86 22.04
CA GLY A 457 -16.28 8.93 21.33
C GLY A 457 -16.17 8.99 19.80
N HIS A 458 -15.27 9.80 19.25
CA HIS A 458 -15.03 9.90 17.81
C HIS A 458 -14.11 8.78 17.32
N TYR A 459 -14.19 8.43 16.04
CA TYR A 459 -13.26 7.49 15.41
C TYR A 459 -12.14 8.25 14.69
N VAL A 460 -10.90 8.03 15.14
CA VAL A 460 -9.67 8.62 14.57
C VAL A 460 -8.82 7.54 13.90
N ASP A 461 -8.04 7.92 12.89
CA ASP A 461 -7.21 6.97 12.13
C ASP A 461 -6.15 6.29 13.02
N ASN A 462 -5.99 4.98 12.84
CA ASN A 462 -5.01 4.18 13.59
C ASN A 462 -4.00 3.48 12.66
N LYS A 463 -4.47 2.83 11.60
CA LYS A 463 -3.64 2.26 10.51
C LYS A 463 -4.40 2.38 9.19
N THR A 464 -3.74 2.81 8.13
CA THR A 464 -4.36 3.07 6.82
C THR A 464 -3.83 2.14 5.73
N GLY A 465 -4.65 1.83 4.72
CA GLY A 465 -4.21 1.05 3.54
C GLY A 465 -3.92 -0.44 3.80
N LEU A 466 -4.51 -1.02 4.85
CA LEU A 466 -4.39 -2.45 5.16
C LEU A 466 -5.08 -3.27 4.06
N THR A 467 -4.35 -4.19 3.41
CA THR A 467 -4.87 -4.95 2.26
C THR A 467 -5.08 -6.42 2.62
N THR A 468 -6.18 -7.04 2.19
CA THR A 468 -6.42 -8.47 2.43
C THR A 468 -5.48 -9.36 1.62
N ASP A 469 -4.89 -10.36 2.30
CA ASP A 469 -3.95 -11.32 1.72
C ASP A 469 -4.63 -12.36 0.80
N GLU A 470 -3.87 -13.34 0.30
CA GLU A 470 -4.39 -14.43 -0.54
C GLU A 470 -5.48 -15.30 0.12
N LYS A 471 -5.58 -15.28 1.46
CA LYS A 471 -6.63 -15.94 2.25
C LYS A 471 -7.79 -15.00 2.57
N GLY A 472 -7.78 -13.78 2.02
CA GLY A 472 -8.75 -12.73 2.30
C GLY A 472 -8.62 -12.13 3.71
N GLN A 473 -7.46 -12.23 4.37
CA GLN A 473 -7.29 -11.84 5.77
C GLN A 473 -6.44 -10.58 5.95
N ILE A 474 -6.75 -9.83 7.01
CA ILE A 474 -5.90 -8.77 7.58
C ILE A 474 -5.71 -9.10 9.06
N HIS A 475 -4.46 -9.31 9.48
CA HIS A 475 -4.09 -9.45 10.89
C HIS A 475 -3.53 -8.13 11.41
N VAL A 476 -3.98 -7.70 12.60
CA VAL A 476 -3.53 -6.46 13.24
C VAL A 476 -3.25 -6.71 14.71
N ASP A 477 -1.98 -6.91 15.03
CA ASP A 477 -1.52 -7.21 16.39
C ASP A 477 -1.17 -5.95 17.21
N ASN A 478 -1.06 -6.16 18.52
CA ASN A 478 -0.61 -5.17 19.52
C ASN A 478 -1.44 -3.87 19.53
N LEU A 479 -2.75 -3.98 19.30
CA LEU A 479 -3.68 -2.86 19.41
C LEU A 479 -4.07 -2.64 20.87
N SER A 480 -4.06 -1.40 21.36
CA SER A 480 -4.57 -1.06 22.68
C SER A 480 -6.03 -1.51 22.83
N VAL A 481 -6.44 -2.00 24.00
CA VAL A 481 -7.85 -2.36 24.25
C VAL A 481 -8.81 -1.18 24.02
N GLY A 482 -10.01 -1.46 23.52
CA GLY A 482 -11.02 -0.46 23.18
C GLY A 482 -11.77 -0.75 21.88
N ASP A 483 -12.66 0.15 21.48
CA ASP A 483 -13.44 0.03 20.23
C ASP A 483 -12.64 0.51 19.02
N TYR A 484 -12.73 -0.25 17.93
CA TYR A 484 -12.20 0.08 16.61
C TYR A 484 -13.29 -0.10 15.55
N ARG A 485 -13.06 0.44 14.35
CA ARG A 485 -13.83 0.09 13.16
C ARG A 485 -12.93 -0.04 11.93
N PHE A 486 -13.25 -1.00 11.08
CA PHE A 486 -12.72 -1.06 9.72
C PHE A 486 -13.59 -0.24 8.77
N VAL A 487 -12.96 0.61 7.96
CA VAL A 487 -13.57 1.41 6.89
C VAL A 487 -12.97 0.94 5.57
N GLU A 488 -13.78 0.32 4.71
CA GLU A 488 -13.29 -0.12 3.41
C GLU A 488 -13.12 1.06 2.45
N LYS A 489 -12.04 1.04 1.67
CA LYS A 489 -11.67 2.07 0.70
C LYS A 489 -11.72 1.57 -0.74
N THR A 490 -11.33 0.32 -0.95
CA THR A 490 -11.28 -0.31 -2.27
C THR A 490 -11.73 -1.76 -2.15
N ALA A 491 -12.74 -2.14 -2.92
CA ALA A 491 -13.20 -3.53 -2.99
C ALA A 491 -12.21 -4.42 -3.76
N PRO A 492 -12.21 -5.75 -3.50
CA PRO A 492 -11.56 -6.74 -4.36
C PRO A 492 -11.94 -6.60 -5.84
N ASN A 493 -11.06 -7.06 -6.73
CA ASN A 493 -11.37 -7.05 -8.16
C ASN A 493 -12.62 -7.92 -8.46
N GLY A 494 -13.59 -7.35 -9.19
CA GLY A 494 -14.89 -7.97 -9.43
C GLY A 494 -15.93 -7.80 -8.32
N TYR A 495 -15.65 -7.05 -7.24
CA TYR A 495 -16.57 -6.83 -6.11
C TYR A 495 -17.00 -5.36 -5.94
N SER A 496 -18.17 -5.15 -5.35
CA SER A 496 -18.78 -3.83 -5.13
C SER A 496 -18.42 -3.30 -3.76
N LEU A 497 -17.84 -2.09 -3.71
CA LEU A 497 -17.42 -1.45 -2.45
C LEU A 497 -18.61 -1.21 -1.51
N ASN A 498 -18.54 -1.83 -0.34
CA ASN A 498 -19.52 -1.71 0.73
C ASN A 498 -19.37 -0.37 1.48
N GLN A 499 -19.87 0.71 0.88
CA GLN A 499 -19.70 2.09 1.39
C GLN A 499 -20.51 2.37 2.68
N ASP A 500 -21.61 1.65 2.92
CA ASP A 500 -22.66 2.07 3.85
C ASP A 500 -22.50 1.57 5.29
N THR A 501 -21.54 0.70 5.61
CA THR A 501 -21.41 0.17 6.99
C THR A 501 -19.97 -0.19 7.39
N PRO A 502 -19.24 0.75 8.03
CA PRO A 502 -18.00 0.45 8.75
C PRO A 502 -18.19 -0.63 9.83
N GLN A 503 -17.23 -1.54 9.92
CA GLN A 503 -17.37 -2.75 10.74
C GLN A 503 -16.70 -2.55 12.10
N VAL A 504 -17.52 -2.36 13.14
CA VAL A 504 -17.09 -2.08 14.52
C VAL A 504 -16.67 -3.38 15.22
N VAL A 505 -15.57 -3.31 15.98
CA VAL A 505 -14.97 -4.44 16.69
C VAL A 505 -14.25 -3.95 17.95
N THR A 506 -14.47 -4.61 19.09
CA THR A 506 -13.79 -4.29 20.35
C THR A 506 -12.57 -5.20 20.55
N VAL A 507 -11.43 -4.59 20.86
CA VAL A 507 -10.20 -5.29 21.25
C VAL A 507 -10.20 -5.49 22.76
N THR A 508 -10.12 -6.74 23.19
CA THR A 508 -9.98 -7.15 24.59
C THR A 508 -8.56 -7.62 24.89
N LYS A 509 -8.17 -7.56 26.17
CA LYS A 509 -6.79 -7.85 26.60
C LYS A 509 -6.41 -9.30 26.30
N ASP A 510 -5.20 -9.49 25.76
CA ASP A 510 -4.54 -10.77 25.46
C ASP A 510 -5.35 -11.72 24.56
N ALA A 511 -6.35 -11.19 23.85
CA ALA A 511 -7.24 -11.93 22.96
C ALA A 511 -7.05 -11.54 21.49
N THR A 512 -7.45 -12.42 20.58
CA THR A 512 -7.59 -12.11 19.15
C THR A 512 -9.06 -12.11 18.78
N THR A 513 -9.62 -10.95 18.46
CA THR A 513 -11.02 -10.83 18.01
C THR A 513 -11.08 -11.07 16.50
N SER A 514 -12.02 -11.90 16.04
CA SER A 514 -12.25 -12.15 14.61
C SER A 514 -13.48 -11.39 14.11
N VAL A 515 -13.39 -10.77 12.94
CA VAL A 515 -14.51 -10.10 12.26
C VAL A 515 -14.58 -10.54 10.80
N THR A 516 -15.79 -10.85 10.31
CA THR A 516 -16.03 -11.25 8.92
C THR A 516 -16.76 -10.13 8.18
N VAL A 517 -16.25 -9.75 7.01
CA VAL A 517 -16.80 -8.67 6.18
C VAL A 517 -17.14 -9.22 4.79
N GLN A 518 -18.25 -8.74 4.21
CA GLN A 518 -18.85 -9.31 3.00
C GLN A 518 -19.04 -8.28 1.91
N ASP A 519 -18.65 -8.62 0.67
CA ASP A 519 -19.05 -7.87 -0.54
C ASP A 519 -19.95 -8.70 -1.44
N ALA A 520 -20.95 -8.06 -2.02
CA ALA A 520 -21.52 -8.57 -3.26
C ALA A 520 -20.48 -8.45 -4.38
N ARG A 521 -20.45 -9.43 -5.29
CA ARG A 521 -19.83 -9.22 -6.61
C ARG A 521 -20.39 -7.94 -7.23
N LYS A 522 -19.62 -7.29 -8.09
CA LYS A 522 -20.22 -6.39 -9.07
C LYS A 522 -21.26 -7.19 -9.85
N PRO A 523 -22.40 -6.60 -10.22
CA PRO A 523 -23.16 -7.13 -11.34
C PRO A 523 -22.16 -7.37 -12.47
N GLU A 524 -22.15 -8.56 -13.05
CA GLU A 524 -21.53 -8.72 -14.36
C GLU A 524 -22.23 -7.72 -15.27
N GLU A 525 -21.45 -6.95 -16.04
CA GLU A 525 -22.05 -6.15 -17.11
C GLU A 525 -22.68 -7.15 -18.07
N ASP A 526 -24.02 -7.28 -18.01
CA ASP A 526 -24.78 -8.30 -18.72
C ASP A 526 -24.60 -8.09 -20.22
N LYS A 527 -23.63 -8.79 -20.79
CA LYS A 527 -23.12 -8.53 -22.14
C LYS A 527 -23.63 -9.54 -23.12
N GLY A 528 -23.95 -9.06 -24.30
CA GLY A 528 -24.23 -9.88 -25.46
C GLY A 528 -23.50 -9.37 -26.69
N SER A 529 -24.06 -9.70 -27.85
CA SER A 529 -23.55 -9.31 -29.14
C SER A 529 -24.68 -8.98 -30.12
N ILE A 530 -24.36 -8.26 -31.19
CA ILE A 530 -25.25 -8.07 -32.34
C ILE A 530 -24.52 -8.46 -33.62
N THR A 531 -25.21 -9.22 -34.47
CA THR A 531 -24.82 -9.48 -35.86
C THR A 531 -25.79 -8.80 -36.81
N LEU A 532 -25.29 -7.83 -37.58
CA LEU A 532 -25.98 -7.30 -38.75
C LEU A 532 -25.61 -8.14 -39.98
N THR A 533 -26.60 -8.40 -40.83
CA THR A 533 -26.41 -8.95 -42.19
C THR A 533 -27.00 -7.96 -43.21
N LYS A 534 -26.25 -7.64 -44.26
CA LYS A 534 -26.67 -6.76 -45.36
C LYS A 534 -26.92 -7.58 -46.63
N GLU A 535 -28.08 -7.39 -47.24
CA GLU A 535 -28.51 -8.17 -48.41
C GLU A 535 -29.18 -7.34 -49.51
N ASP A 536 -29.22 -7.88 -50.72
CA ASP A 536 -29.96 -7.30 -51.84
C ASP A 536 -31.47 -7.42 -51.58
N ALA A 537 -32.21 -6.31 -51.66
CA ALA A 537 -33.64 -6.25 -51.41
C ALA A 537 -34.46 -7.17 -52.33
N ALA A 538 -33.97 -7.43 -53.55
CA ALA A 538 -34.59 -8.33 -54.52
C ALA A 538 -34.08 -9.77 -54.44
N ASN A 539 -32.95 -10.03 -53.74
CA ASN A 539 -32.38 -11.36 -53.60
C ASN A 539 -31.61 -11.54 -52.27
N SER A 540 -32.28 -12.09 -51.26
CA SER A 540 -31.71 -12.37 -49.93
C SER A 540 -30.60 -13.45 -49.89
N ALA A 541 -30.27 -14.09 -51.01
CA ALA A 541 -29.05 -14.89 -51.13
C ALA A 541 -27.80 -14.05 -51.49
N THR A 542 -27.99 -12.82 -51.98
CA THR A 542 -26.89 -11.90 -52.34
C THR A 542 -26.52 -11.06 -51.11
N ARG A 543 -25.33 -11.33 -50.56
CA ARG A 543 -24.75 -10.59 -49.43
C ARG A 543 -23.95 -9.39 -49.92
N LEU A 544 -24.00 -8.27 -49.21
CA LEU A 544 -23.40 -7.01 -49.66
C LEU A 544 -22.23 -6.54 -48.77
N LYS A 545 -21.01 -6.64 -49.31
CA LYS A 545 -19.76 -6.13 -48.73
C LYS A 545 -19.69 -4.59 -48.81
N ASP A 546 -18.91 -3.97 -47.92
CA ASP A 546 -18.52 -2.55 -47.95
C ASP A 546 -19.68 -1.53 -47.77
N ALA A 547 -20.83 -1.96 -47.24
CA ALA A 547 -21.78 -1.04 -46.58
C ALA A 547 -21.15 -0.51 -45.29
N VAL A 548 -21.37 0.77 -44.97
CA VAL A 548 -20.76 1.44 -43.81
C VAL A 548 -21.85 1.88 -42.84
N PHE A 549 -21.71 1.49 -41.57
CA PHE A 549 -22.69 1.74 -40.50
C PHE A 549 -22.09 2.39 -39.26
N ASP A 550 -22.90 3.18 -38.55
CA ASP A 550 -22.67 3.53 -37.15
C ASP A 550 -23.60 2.71 -36.25
N LEU A 551 -23.05 2.10 -35.19
CA LEU A 551 -23.87 1.51 -34.12
C LEU A 551 -24.24 2.60 -33.10
N GLN A 552 -25.53 2.71 -32.80
CA GLN A 552 -26.05 3.61 -31.77
C GLN A 552 -26.71 2.84 -30.62
N GLU A 553 -26.53 3.35 -29.40
CA GLU A 553 -27.19 2.90 -28.17
C GLU A 553 -28.26 3.89 -27.72
N LYS A 554 -29.33 3.40 -27.09
CA LYS A 554 -30.44 4.19 -26.57
C LYS A 554 -30.22 4.51 -25.09
N GLY A 555 -30.13 5.80 -24.75
CA GLY A 555 -30.00 6.29 -23.38
C GLY A 555 -31.30 6.13 -22.57
N THR A 556 -31.18 6.33 -21.25
CA THR A 556 -32.33 6.30 -20.31
C THR A 556 -33.30 7.48 -20.50
N ASP A 557 -32.86 8.53 -21.20
CA ASP A 557 -33.67 9.65 -21.70
C ASP A 557 -34.40 9.33 -23.02
N GLY A 558 -34.13 8.17 -23.62
CA GLY A 558 -34.65 7.75 -24.91
C GLY A 558 -33.90 8.33 -26.13
N ALA A 559 -32.85 9.13 -25.92
CA ALA A 559 -32.00 9.62 -27.00
C ALA A 559 -31.08 8.52 -27.53
N TYR A 560 -30.55 8.66 -28.75
CA TYR A 560 -29.56 7.74 -29.31
C TYR A 560 -28.20 8.41 -29.42
N THR A 561 -27.14 7.70 -29.04
CA THR A 561 -25.75 8.16 -29.18
C THR A 561 -24.89 7.10 -29.84
N ASN A 562 -23.82 7.51 -30.54
CA ASN A 562 -22.92 6.58 -31.22
C ASN A 562 -22.07 5.81 -30.20
N VAL A 563 -22.14 4.48 -30.23
CA VAL A 563 -21.36 3.60 -29.34
C VAL A 563 -19.86 3.82 -29.58
N LYS A 564 -19.11 4.08 -28.51
CA LYS A 564 -17.71 4.52 -28.58
C LYS A 564 -16.84 3.52 -29.35
N GLY A 565 -16.28 3.96 -30.48
CA GLY A 565 -15.42 3.13 -31.34
C GLY A 565 -16.18 2.11 -32.21
N LYS A 566 -17.50 2.27 -32.38
CA LYS A 566 -18.37 1.46 -33.24
C LYS A 566 -19.03 2.29 -34.35
N THR A 567 -18.32 3.33 -34.79
CA THR A 567 -18.66 4.19 -35.94
C THR A 567 -17.90 3.74 -37.18
N SER A 568 -18.51 3.89 -38.36
CA SER A 568 -17.94 3.49 -39.65
C SER A 568 -17.49 2.02 -39.70
N LEU A 569 -18.35 1.13 -39.23
CA LEU A 569 -18.21 -0.32 -39.34
C LEU A 569 -18.57 -0.78 -40.76
N ASN A 570 -17.66 -1.47 -41.44
CA ASN A 570 -17.88 -2.02 -42.78
C ASN A 570 -18.44 -3.44 -42.73
N THR A 571 -19.38 -3.77 -43.62
CA THR A 571 -19.80 -5.17 -43.85
C THR A 571 -18.69 -5.98 -44.53
N ASP A 572 -18.48 -7.21 -44.04
CA ASP A 572 -17.46 -8.13 -44.54
C ASP A 572 -17.86 -8.83 -45.86
N GLU A 573 -17.09 -9.83 -46.28
CA GLU A 573 -17.33 -10.59 -47.53
C GLU A 573 -18.57 -11.49 -47.48
N LYS A 574 -19.11 -11.74 -46.28
CA LYS A 574 -20.41 -12.37 -46.06
C LYS A 574 -21.51 -11.33 -45.90
N GLY A 575 -21.21 -10.04 -46.08
CA GLY A 575 -22.13 -8.93 -45.86
C GLY A 575 -22.46 -8.69 -44.38
N GLN A 576 -21.60 -9.10 -43.44
CA GLN A 576 -21.90 -9.09 -42.01
C GLN A 576 -21.06 -8.08 -41.22
N ILE A 577 -21.63 -7.61 -40.10
CA ILE A 577 -20.92 -6.89 -39.03
C ILE A 577 -21.23 -7.61 -37.72
N HIS A 578 -20.20 -8.05 -37.01
CA HIS A 578 -20.32 -8.65 -35.67
C HIS A 578 -19.80 -7.67 -34.61
N VAL A 579 -20.60 -7.39 -33.59
CA VAL A 579 -20.21 -6.53 -32.45
C VAL A 579 -20.46 -7.25 -31.14
N THR A 580 -19.39 -7.59 -30.42
CA THR A 580 -19.40 -8.29 -29.13
C THR A 580 -19.14 -7.36 -27.95
N ASN A 581 -19.39 -7.87 -26.74
CA ASN A 581 -19.18 -7.17 -25.45
C ASN A 581 -20.03 -5.91 -25.27
N LEU A 582 -21.21 -5.87 -25.90
CA LEU A 582 -22.19 -4.80 -25.74
C LEU A 582 -23.01 -5.03 -24.46
N PRO A 583 -23.12 -4.05 -23.53
CA PRO A 583 -24.05 -4.14 -22.40
C PRO A 583 -25.50 -4.36 -22.84
N ALA A 584 -26.30 -5.03 -22.02
CA ALA A 584 -27.72 -5.25 -22.27
C ALA A 584 -28.46 -3.91 -22.37
N GLY A 585 -29.32 -3.78 -23.39
CA GLY A 585 -29.94 -2.52 -23.75
C GLY A 585 -30.45 -2.51 -25.19
N THR A 586 -30.97 -1.37 -25.63
CA THR A 586 -31.51 -1.20 -26.98
C THR A 586 -30.53 -0.44 -27.87
N TYR A 587 -30.25 -1.00 -29.04
CA TYR A 587 -29.33 -0.48 -30.04
C TYR A 587 -30.01 -0.36 -31.40
N ARG A 588 -29.36 0.34 -32.33
CA ARG A 588 -29.72 0.35 -33.75
C ARG A 588 -28.47 0.57 -34.62
N PHE A 589 -28.45 -0.04 -35.80
CA PHE A 589 -27.45 0.25 -36.82
C PHE A 589 -27.98 1.32 -37.78
N VAL A 590 -27.30 2.46 -37.84
CA VAL A 590 -27.60 3.55 -38.78
C VAL A 590 -26.68 3.40 -39.98
N GLU A 591 -27.22 3.13 -41.17
CA GLU A 591 -26.39 3.13 -42.37
C GLU A 591 -25.87 4.55 -42.63
N VAL A 592 -24.56 4.66 -42.86
CA VAL A 592 -23.89 5.89 -43.27
C VAL A 592 -23.83 5.92 -44.80
N LYS A 593 -23.35 4.83 -45.43
CA LYS A 593 -23.08 4.75 -46.88
C LYS A 593 -23.34 3.32 -47.40
N ALA A 594 -24.09 3.22 -48.50
CA ALA A 594 -24.35 1.98 -49.22
C ALA A 594 -23.11 1.34 -49.87
N PRO A 595 -23.17 0.03 -50.19
CA PRO A 595 -22.26 -0.64 -51.12
C PRO A 595 -22.20 0.02 -52.50
N LYS A 596 -21.14 -0.29 -53.27
CA LYS A 596 -21.03 0.16 -54.66
C LYS A 596 -22.11 -0.51 -55.51
N GLY A 597 -22.94 0.29 -56.19
CA GLY A 597 -24.02 -0.20 -57.06
C GLY A 597 -25.35 -0.45 -56.34
N TYR A 598 -25.53 0.15 -55.16
CA TYR A 598 -26.73 0.00 -54.33
C TYR A 598 -27.21 1.38 -53.83
N GLU A 599 -28.52 1.56 -53.78
CA GLU A 599 -29.18 2.72 -53.20
C GLU A 599 -29.38 2.47 -51.70
N LYS A 600 -28.85 3.40 -50.89
CA LYS A 600 -28.89 3.36 -49.42
C LYS A 600 -30.32 3.23 -48.91
N ASP A 601 -30.55 2.34 -47.95
CA ASP A 601 -31.84 2.24 -47.28
C ASP A 601 -32.24 3.60 -46.64
N SER A 602 -33.46 4.03 -46.96
CA SER A 602 -34.09 5.24 -46.44
C SER A 602 -35.12 4.94 -45.33
N SER A 603 -35.25 3.68 -44.93
CA SER A 603 -36.10 3.24 -43.82
C SER A 603 -35.58 3.76 -42.46
N ALA A 604 -36.44 3.70 -41.44
CA ALA A 604 -36.06 4.07 -40.08
C ALA A 604 -35.20 2.95 -39.46
N PRO A 605 -33.99 3.26 -38.92
CA PRO A 605 -33.10 2.26 -38.34
C PRO A 605 -33.77 1.41 -37.24
N GLN A 606 -33.76 0.08 -37.43
CA GLN A 606 -34.43 -0.88 -36.56
C GLN A 606 -33.83 -0.92 -35.15
N GLU A 607 -34.69 -0.94 -34.13
CA GLU A 607 -34.30 -1.21 -32.74
C GLU A 607 -34.03 -2.70 -32.50
N ILE A 608 -32.97 -2.98 -31.75
CA ILE A 608 -32.43 -4.32 -31.48
C ILE A 608 -32.15 -4.39 -29.98
N VAL A 609 -32.67 -5.40 -29.28
CA VAL A 609 -32.42 -5.58 -27.84
C VAL A 609 -31.29 -6.61 -27.65
N VAL A 610 -30.22 -6.20 -26.97
CA VAL A 610 -29.16 -7.08 -26.48
C VAL A 610 -29.50 -7.52 -25.07
N ALA A 611 -29.29 -8.80 -24.76
CA ALA A 611 -29.40 -9.36 -23.42
C ALA A 611 -28.09 -10.07 -23.03
N LYS A 612 -27.99 -10.50 -21.77
CA LYS A 612 -26.86 -11.28 -21.27
C LYS A 612 -26.69 -12.58 -22.07
N ASP A 613 -25.46 -12.89 -22.46
CA ASP A 613 -25.02 -14.14 -23.09
C ASP A 613 -25.78 -14.52 -24.38
N THR A 614 -26.43 -13.55 -25.05
CA THR A 614 -27.12 -13.75 -26.34
C THR A 614 -26.46 -13.01 -27.50
N GLU A 615 -26.68 -13.54 -28.71
CA GLU A 615 -26.44 -12.86 -29.98
C GLU A 615 -27.79 -12.42 -30.56
N ALA A 616 -28.00 -11.11 -30.65
CA ALA A 616 -29.12 -10.54 -31.39
C ALA A 616 -28.77 -10.43 -32.88
N THR A 617 -29.75 -10.59 -33.77
CA THR A 617 -29.53 -10.48 -35.23
C THR A 617 -30.43 -9.42 -35.85
N VAL A 618 -29.92 -8.77 -36.91
CA VAL A 618 -30.67 -7.80 -37.72
C VAL A 618 -30.30 -7.96 -39.19
N THR A 619 -31.27 -7.73 -40.09
CA THR A 619 -31.05 -7.75 -41.54
C THR A 619 -31.43 -6.39 -42.13
N VAL A 620 -30.52 -5.77 -42.88
CA VAL A 620 -30.76 -4.51 -43.59
C VAL A 620 -30.64 -4.76 -45.11
N LYS A 621 -31.43 -4.03 -45.91
CA LYS A 621 -31.63 -4.31 -47.34
C LYS A 621 -31.43 -3.07 -48.19
N ASP A 622 -30.63 -3.17 -49.26
CA ASP A 622 -30.56 -2.12 -50.29
C ASP A 622 -31.18 -2.59 -51.61
N VAL A 623 -31.78 -1.64 -52.32
CA VAL A 623 -32.16 -1.81 -53.72
C VAL A 623 -30.94 -1.57 -54.59
N LYS A 624 -30.65 -2.47 -55.54
CA LYS A 624 -29.55 -2.30 -56.49
C LYS A 624 -29.80 -1.08 -57.40
N THR A 625 -28.80 -0.21 -57.59
CA THR A 625 -28.91 0.91 -58.53
C THR A 625 -29.13 0.39 -59.94
N ILE A 626 -30.16 0.88 -60.62
CA ILE A 626 -30.31 0.67 -62.07
C ILE A 626 -29.37 1.66 -62.77
N ASP A 627 -28.35 1.13 -63.45
CA ASP A 627 -27.45 1.91 -64.31
C ASP A 627 -28.25 2.64 -65.41
N LYS A 628 -27.96 3.94 -65.58
CA LYS A 628 -28.68 4.83 -66.50
C LYS A 628 -27.74 5.51 -67.48
N GLY A 629 -28.23 5.72 -68.70
CA GLY A 629 -27.52 6.33 -69.81
C GLY A 629 -28.29 7.45 -70.50
N SER A 630 -27.79 7.84 -71.68
CA SER A 630 -28.41 8.86 -72.53
C SER A 630 -28.21 8.58 -74.02
N ILE A 631 -29.13 9.12 -74.83
CA ILE A 631 -29.19 8.99 -76.28
C ILE A 631 -29.48 10.37 -76.90
N THR A 632 -28.86 10.66 -78.04
CA THR A 632 -29.20 11.80 -78.91
C THR A 632 -29.59 11.29 -80.29
N LEU A 633 -30.78 11.63 -80.75
CA LEU A 633 -31.16 11.52 -82.16
C LEU A 633 -30.82 12.81 -82.88
N ILE A 634 -30.26 12.69 -84.09
CA ILE A 634 -30.03 13.79 -85.03
C ILE A 634 -30.82 13.51 -86.31
N LYS A 635 -31.70 14.42 -86.71
CA LYS A 635 -32.59 14.29 -87.87
C LYS A 635 -32.08 15.11 -89.05
N THR A 636 -32.00 14.47 -90.21
CA THR A 636 -31.33 15.01 -91.41
C THR A 636 -32.10 14.73 -92.69
N ASP A 637 -31.86 15.52 -93.74
CA ASP A 637 -32.27 15.16 -95.10
C ASP A 637 -31.42 13.96 -95.58
N ALA A 638 -32.06 13.00 -96.25
CA ALA A 638 -31.38 11.79 -96.72
C ALA A 638 -30.33 12.05 -97.82
N THR A 639 -30.50 13.15 -98.57
CA THR A 639 -29.61 13.59 -99.66
C THR A 639 -28.61 14.67 -99.22
N ASP A 640 -29.00 15.54 -98.28
CA ASP A 640 -28.09 16.51 -97.63
C ASP A 640 -28.06 16.32 -96.11
N THR A 641 -27.04 15.61 -95.61
CA THR A 641 -26.89 15.38 -94.17
C THR A 641 -26.42 16.60 -93.38
N ALA A 642 -26.05 17.71 -94.03
CA ALA A 642 -25.80 18.98 -93.36
C ALA A 642 -27.13 19.64 -92.94
N THR A 643 -28.14 19.62 -93.81
CA THR A 643 -29.51 20.07 -93.50
C THR A 643 -30.10 19.27 -92.34
N LYS A 644 -30.47 19.98 -91.26
CA LYS A 644 -31.13 19.43 -90.08
C LYS A 644 -32.64 19.68 -90.14
N LEU A 645 -33.43 18.69 -89.72
CA LEU A 645 -34.88 18.74 -89.87
C LEU A 645 -35.58 18.83 -88.51
N ALA A 646 -36.17 19.99 -88.24
CA ALA A 646 -37.02 20.24 -87.07
C ALA A 646 -38.45 19.73 -87.28
N GLY A 647 -39.16 19.42 -86.19
CA GLY A 647 -40.58 19.09 -86.22
C GLY A 647 -40.95 17.66 -86.62
N ALA A 648 -39.98 16.77 -86.88
CA ALA A 648 -40.20 15.32 -86.79
C ALA A 648 -40.59 14.93 -85.36
N VAL A 649 -41.51 13.98 -85.22
CA VAL A 649 -42.00 13.45 -83.93
C VAL A 649 -41.72 11.96 -83.84
N PHE A 650 -41.20 11.54 -82.68
CA PHE A 650 -40.72 10.18 -82.42
C PHE A 650 -41.26 9.58 -81.12
N ASP A 651 -41.47 8.28 -81.14
CA ASP A 651 -41.55 7.45 -79.94
C ASP A 651 -40.22 6.71 -79.74
N LEU A 652 -39.73 6.67 -78.49
CA LEU A 652 -38.62 5.81 -78.10
C LEU A 652 -39.16 4.47 -77.58
N GLN A 653 -38.65 3.37 -78.12
CA GLN A 653 -39.01 2.02 -77.72
C GLN A 653 -37.82 1.26 -77.11
N LEU A 654 -38.10 0.47 -76.06
CA LEU A 654 -37.17 -0.47 -75.41
C LEU A 654 -37.44 -1.88 -75.95
N GLU A 655 -36.36 -2.62 -76.23
CA GLU A 655 -36.40 -4.06 -76.49
C GLU A 655 -36.59 -4.82 -75.16
N ASN A 656 -37.67 -5.59 -75.08
CA ASN A 656 -38.01 -6.43 -73.94
C ASN A 656 -37.22 -7.76 -73.99
N THR A 657 -37.18 -8.49 -72.87
CA THR A 657 -36.41 -9.76 -72.77
C THR A 657 -36.90 -10.91 -73.68
N ASP A 658 -38.06 -10.75 -74.32
CA ASP A 658 -38.62 -11.68 -75.32
C ASP A 658 -38.37 -11.25 -76.78
N GLY A 659 -37.65 -10.14 -77.00
CA GLY A 659 -37.41 -9.56 -78.32
C GLY A 659 -38.57 -8.71 -78.87
N SER A 660 -39.65 -8.52 -78.10
CA SER A 660 -40.69 -7.53 -78.44
C SER A 660 -40.25 -6.11 -78.08
N TYR A 661 -40.97 -5.10 -78.59
CA TYR A 661 -40.64 -3.69 -78.34
C TYR A 661 -41.80 -2.99 -77.63
N SER A 662 -41.51 -2.28 -76.53
CA SER A 662 -42.47 -1.49 -75.77
C SER A 662 -42.14 0.01 -75.82
N ASN A 663 -43.16 0.88 -75.85
CA ASN A 663 -42.94 2.33 -75.74
C ASN A 663 -42.42 2.68 -74.34
N VAL A 664 -41.32 3.44 -74.27
CA VAL A 664 -40.75 3.91 -73.00
C VAL A 664 -41.65 4.98 -72.41
N THR A 665 -42.04 4.81 -71.13
CA THR A 665 -42.92 5.73 -70.40
C THR A 665 -42.40 7.17 -70.46
N ASP A 666 -43.28 8.12 -70.75
CA ASP A 666 -43.01 9.55 -70.92
C ASP A 666 -41.96 9.90 -72.01
N LYS A 667 -41.65 8.97 -72.93
CA LYS A 667 -40.75 9.16 -74.09
C LYS A 667 -41.43 8.92 -75.44
N THR A 668 -42.74 9.15 -75.49
CA THR A 668 -43.54 9.22 -76.72
C THR A 668 -43.72 10.68 -77.16
N GLY A 669 -44.02 10.90 -78.44
CA GLY A 669 -44.29 12.25 -78.97
C GLY A 669 -43.08 13.21 -78.94
N LEU A 670 -41.86 12.71 -78.80
CA LEU A 670 -40.64 13.50 -78.70
C LEU A 670 -40.40 14.24 -80.02
N THR A 671 -40.38 15.58 -79.98
CA THR A 671 -40.26 16.40 -81.19
C THR A 671 -38.84 16.94 -81.37
N THR A 672 -38.29 16.80 -82.58
CA THR A 672 -36.99 17.35 -82.97
C THR A 672 -36.96 18.87 -82.94
N ASP A 673 -35.92 19.42 -82.32
CA ASP A 673 -35.73 20.86 -82.13
C ASP A 673 -35.23 21.59 -83.40
N THR A 674 -34.91 22.89 -83.27
CA THR A 674 -34.39 23.69 -84.39
C THR A 674 -33.04 23.23 -84.96
N GLN A 675 -32.29 22.40 -84.24
CA GLN A 675 -31.05 21.75 -84.69
C GLN A 675 -31.31 20.32 -85.20
N GLY A 676 -32.58 19.91 -85.32
CA GLY A 676 -33.00 18.57 -85.70
C GLY A 676 -32.76 17.52 -84.63
N GLN A 677 -32.60 17.90 -83.36
CA GLN A 677 -32.15 17.00 -82.29
C GLN A 677 -33.25 16.63 -81.30
N ILE A 678 -33.13 15.41 -80.75
CA ILE A 678 -33.85 14.96 -79.55
C ILE A 678 -32.81 14.38 -78.59
N HIS A 679 -32.72 14.92 -77.38
CA HIS A 679 -31.87 14.40 -76.31
C HIS A 679 -32.74 13.69 -75.27
N VAL A 680 -32.39 12.45 -74.91
CA VAL A 680 -33.07 11.70 -73.84
C VAL A 680 -32.04 11.19 -72.83
N THR A 681 -32.28 11.48 -71.56
CA THR A 681 -31.44 11.11 -70.41
C THR A 681 -32.21 10.23 -69.43
N ASN A 682 -31.50 9.66 -68.44
CA ASN A 682 -32.03 8.81 -67.37
C ASN A 682 -32.71 7.51 -67.85
N LEU A 683 -32.35 7.02 -69.04
CA LEU A 683 -32.81 5.74 -69.57
C LEU A 683 -32.05 4.59 -68.89
N PRO A 684 -32.69 3.52 -68.41
CA PRO A 684 -32.00 2.29 -68.02
C PRO A 684 -31.09 1.76 -69.13
N VAL A 685 -29.97 1.12 -68.79
CA VAL A 685 -29.13 0.46 -69.80
C VAL A 685 -29.89 -0.65 -70.53
N GLY A 686 -29.80 -0.70 -71.86
CA GLY A 686 -30.60 -1.60 -72.68
C GLY A 686 -30.50 -1.32 -74.19
N ASN A 687 -31.22 -2.09 -74.99
CA ASN A 687 -31.36 -1.88 -76.44
C ASN A 687 -32.64 -1.08 -76.72
N TYR A 688 -32.53 -0.03 -77.53
CA TYR A 688 -33.64 0.85 -77.85
C TYR A 688 -33.72 1.10 -79.36
N ARG A 689 -34.89 1.56 -79.84
CA ARG A 689 -35.04 2.11 -81.19
C ARG A 689 -35.92 3.36 -81.18
N PHE A 690 -35.74 4.22 -82.16
CA PHE A 690 -36.64 5.34 -82.43
C PHE A 690 -37.64 4.94 -83.52
N VAL A 691 -38.92 5.17 -83.28
CA VAL A 691 -40.01 5.03 -84.27
C VAL A 691 -40.48 6.44 -84.62
N GLU A 692 -40.36 6.85 -85.88
CA GLU A 692 -40.95 8.12 -86.30
C GLU A 692 -42.47 7.96 -86.42
N VAL A 693 -43.22 8.82 -85.72
CA VAL A 693 -44.69 8.83 -85.74
C VAL A 693 -45.25 9.98 -86.56
N LYS A 694 -44.42 10.98 -86.90
CA LYS A 694 -44.75 12.07 -87.83
C LYS A 694 -43.50 12.69 -88.44
N ALA A 695 -43.42 12.72 -89.76
CA ALA A 695 -42.33 13.35 -90.51
C ALA A 695 -42.34 14.90 -90.39
N PRO A 696 -41.19 15.58 -90.61
CA PRO A 696 -41.11 17.01 -90.84
C PRO A 696 -42.01 17.46 -92.01
N ALA A 697 -42.37 18.74 -92.02
CA ALA A 697 -43.15 19.31 -93.12
C ALA A 697 -42.40 19.20 -94.46
N GLY A 698 -42.98 18.48 -95.42
CA GLY A 698 -42.37 18.25 -96.73
C GLY A 698 -41.35 17.09 -96.78
N TYR A 699 -41.41 16.15 -95.83
CA TYR A 699 -40.58 14.95 -95.77
C TYR A 699 -41.41 13.67 -95.64
N GLN A 700 -40.86 12.53 -96.07
CA GLN A 700 -41.50 11.20 -95.98
C GLN A 700 -41.09 10.50 -94.68
N LEU A 701 -42.06 9.86 -94.03
CA LEU A 701 -41.86 9.16 -92.75
C LEU A 701 -40.80 8.07 -92.86
N ALA A 702 -39.79 8.13 -91.99
CA ALA A 702 -38.76 7.10 -91.90
C ALA A 702 -39.32 5.79 -91.33
N GLN A 703 -38.67 4.67 -91.69
CA GLN A 703 -38.84 3.42 -90.95
C GLN A 703 -38.21 3.53 -89.55
N PRO A 704 -38.64 2.68 -88.58
CA PRO A 704 -37.96 2.57 -87.29
C PRO A 704 -36.45 2.37 -87.45
N THR A 705 -35.66 2.90 -86.52
CA THR A 705 -34.22 2.65 -86.52
C THR A 705 -33.91 1.19 -86.21
N GLU A 706 -32.76 0.72 -86.68
CA GLU A 706 -32.10 -0.43 -86.07
C GLU A 706 -31.94 -0.24 -84.55
N ALA A 707 -31.85 -1.35 -83.83
CA ALA A 707 -31.67 -1.35 -82.39
C ALA A 707 -30.28 -0.81 -82.02
N PHE A 708 -30.23 0.15 -81.10
CA PHE A 708 -29.01 0.76 -80.59
C PHE A 708 -28.91 0.57 -79.06
N LYS A 709 -27.71 0.33 -78.58
CA LYS A 709 -27.45 0.16 -77.14
C LYS A 709 -27.29 1.51 -76.45
N VAL A 710 -28.02 1.71 -75.35
CA VAL A 710 -27.77 2.77 -74.37
C VAL A 710 -26.98 2.16 -73.21
N GLY A 711 -25.79 2.70 -72.95
CA GLY A 711 -24.89 2.29 -71.88
C GLY A 711 -24.66 3.41 -70.85
N THR A 712 -23.78 3.16 -69.89
CA THR A 712 -23.31 4.14 -68.87
C THR A 712 -22.33 5.18 -69.41
N ASP A 713 -21.88 5.02 -70.65
CA ASP A 713 -20.75 5.75 -71.23
C ASP A 713 -21.21 7.08 -71.89
N ALA A 714 -20.35 7.69 -72.69
CA ALA A 714 -20.67 8.91 -73.42
C ALA A 714 -21.94 8.74 -74.29
N THR A 715 -22.80 9.76 -74.29
CA THR A 715 -24.13 9.77 -74.93
C THR A 715 -24.12 9.14 -76.31
N THR A 716 -24.84 8.03 -76.48
CA THR A 716 -25.02 7.37 -77.78
C THR A 716 -25.62 8.37 -78.78
N MET A 717 -25.18 8.35 -80.03
CA MET A 717 -25.72 9.20 -81.10
C MET A 717 -26.28 8.35 -82.24
N VAL A 718 -27.49 8.69 -82.70
CA VAL A 718 -28.19 8.01 -83.79
C VAL A 718 -28.65 9.05 -84.80
N THR A 719 -28.38 8.83 -86.09
CA THR A 719 -28.83 9.73 -87.16
C THR A 719 -29.99 9.11 -87.92
N VAL A 720 -31.11 9.83 -88.02
CA VAL A 720 -32.26 9.44 -88.85
C VAL A 720 -32.35 10.38 -90.06
N LYS A 721 -32.76 9.82 -91.19
CA LYS A 721 -32.74 10.44 -92.51
C LYS A 721 -34.09 10.29 -93.20
N ASP A 722 -34.63 11.39 -93.72
CA ASP A 722 -35.85 11.34 -94.54
C ASP A 722 -35.56 11.70 -95.98
N ALA A 723 -36.16 10.95 -96.90
CA ALA A 723 -36.34 11.44 -98.25
C ALA A 723 -37.30 12.64 -98.21
N LYS A 724 -36.89 13.76 -98.81
CA LYS A 724 -37.77 14.90 -99.04
C LYS A 724 -38.99 14.45 -99.85
N THR A 725 -40.17 14.94 -99.49
CA THR A 725 -41.40 14.66 -100.23
C THR A 725 -41.32 15.40 -101.57
N ILE A 726 -40.74 14.74 -102.56
CA ILE A 726 -41.07 14.95 -103.96
C ILE A 726 -42.60 14.96 -104.04
N THR A 727 -43.16 16.10 -104.46
CA THR A 727 -44.57 16.18 -104.88
C THR A 727 -44.84 15.03 -105.85
N PRO A 728 -45.99 14.33 -105.69
CA PRO A 728 -46.19 13.05 -106.35
C PRO A 728 -45.95 13.14 -107.86
N PRO A 729 -45.33 12.12 -108.48
CA PRO A 729 -45.08 12.13 -109.91
C PRO A 729 -46.40 12.33 -110.66
N ILE A 730 -46.32 13.06 -111.78
CA ILE A 730 -47.48 13.33 -112.64
C ILE A 730 -48.13 11.99 -112.99
N LYS A 731 -49.33 11.74 -112.46
CA LYS A 731 -50.15 10.57 -112.86
C LYS A 731 -50.28 10.62 -114.38
N LYS A 732 -49.70 9.66 -115.09
CA LYS A 732 -49.93 9.55 -116.52
C LYS A 732 -51.43 9.29 -116.75
N PRO A 733 -52.06 9.99 -117.71
CA PRO A 733 -53.47 9.78 -118.03
C PRO A 733 -53.71 8.34 -118.51
N GLY A 734 -54.69 7.67 -117.91
CA GLY A 734 -55.17 6.38 -118.37
C GLY A 734 -56.02 6.50 -119.63
N GLN A 735 -56.09 5.41 -120.41
CA GLN A 735 -56.75 5.38 -121.71
C GLN A 735 -57.57 4.09 -121.86
N VAL A 736 -58.74 4.19 -122.48
CA VAL A 736 -59.64 3.05 -122.76
C VAL A 736 -60.13 3.09 -124.21
N MET A 737 -60.34 1.91 -124.79
CA MET A 737 -61.03 1.73 -126.08
C MET A 737 -62.13 0.69 -125.92
N LEU A 738 -63.38 1.08 -126.16
CA LEU A 738 -64.51 0.17 -126.27
C LEU A 738 -64.69 -0.22 -127.74
N THR A 739 -64.83 -1.52 -128.01
CA THR A 739 -65.24 -2.06 -129.32
C THR A 739 -66.63 -2.68 -129.19
N LYS A 740 -67.54 -2.22 -130.04
CA LYS A 740 -68.94 -2.65 -130.11
C LYS A 740 -69.11 -3.67 -131.23
N VAL A 741 -69.65 -4.84 -130.90
CA VAL A 741 -69.77 -5.98 -131.84
C VAL A 741 -71.14 -6.67 -131.73
N ASP A 742 -71.47 -7.47 -132.72
CA ASP A 742 -72.62 -8.38 -132.68
C ASP A 742 -72.41 -9.46 -131.60
N ALA A 743 -73.49 -9.82 -130.89
CA ALA A 743 -73.43 -10.80 -129.80
C ALA A 743 -73.21 -12.24 -130.26
N VAL A 744 -73.56 -12.55 -131.51
CA VAL A 744 -73.40 -13.86 -132.16
C VAL A 744 -72.09 -13.91 -132.96
N ASP A 745 -71.83 -12.92 -133.83
CA ASP A 745 -70.53 -12.78 -134.51
C ASP A 745 -69.72 -11.60 -133.97
N ILE A 746 -68.82 -11.90 -133.03
CA ILE A 746 -67.94 -10.91 -132.40
C ILE A 746 -66.93 -10.23 -133.35
N ASN A 747 -66.86 -10.63 -134.62
CA ASN A 747 -66.02 -9.98 -135.64
C ASN A 747 -66.80 -8.89 -136.41
N THR A 748 -68.14 -8.95 -136.40
CA THR A 748 -69.00 -7.92 -136.98
C THR A 748 -69.09 -6.74 -136.01
N VAL A 749 -68.41 -5.63 -136.37
CA VAL A 749 -68.37 -4.39 -135.59
C VAL A 749 -69.56 -3.47 -135.89
N LEU A 750 -70.04 -2.73 -134.88
CA LEU A 750 -71.31 -1.98 -134.96
C LEU A 750 -71.12 -0.47 -134.72
N SER A 751 -71.26 0.31 -135.79
CA SER A 751 -71.19 1.78 -135.79
C SER A 751 -72.51 2.45 -135.35
N GLY A 752 -72.43 3.68 -134.84
CA GLY A 752 -73.59 4.53 -134.54
C GLY A 752 -74.27 4.28 -133.19
N ALA A 753 -73.86 3.27 -132.41
CA ALA A 753 -74.32 3.07 -131.03
C ALA A 753 -73.84 4.21 -130.13
N THR A 754 -74.61 4.63 -129.13
CA THR A 754 -74.23 5.75 -128.23
C THR A 754 -74.18 5.37 -126.76
N PHE A 755 -73.20 5.93 -126.04
CA PHE A 755 -72.82 5.57 -124.67
C PHE A 755 -72.58 6.77 -123.76
N THR A 756 -72.77 6.60 -122.45
CA THR A 756 -72.11 7.41 -121.41
C THR A 756 -70.98 6.61 -120.76
N LEU A 757 -69.90 7.29 -120.37
CA LEU A 757 -68.84 6.76 -119.50
C LEU A 757 -69.01 7.32 -118.08
N GLN A 758 -69.10 6.42 -117.11
CA GLN A 758 -69.27 6.77 -115.69
C GLN A 758 -68.09 6.30 -114.85
N GLN A 759 -67.65 7.15 -113.90
CA GLN A 759 -66.65 6.81 -112.89
C GLN A 759 -67.34 6.40 -111.59
N LYS A 760 -66.77 5.41 -110.89
CA LYS A 760 -67.21 4.99 -109.56
C LYS A 760 -66.63 5.91 -108.48
N ASN A 761 -67.51 6.41 -107.63
CA ASN A 761 -67.19 7.28 -106.50
C ASN A 761 -66.77 6.46 -105.26
N THR A 762 -66.19 7.12 -104.26
CA THR A 762 -65.69 6.47 -103.02
C THR A 762 -66.81 5.88 -102.14
N ASP A 763 -68.05 6.33 -102.32
CA ASP A 763 -69.26 5.79 -101.68
C ASP A 763 -69.86 4.57 -102.44
N GLY A 764 -69.26 4.17 -103.57
CA GLY A 764 -69.75 3.09 -104.43
C GLY A 764 -70.80 3.51 -105.47
N SER A 765 -71.24 4.77 -105.47
CA SER A 765 -72.09 5.32 -106.54
C SER A 765 -71.32 5.50 -107.85
N TYR A 766 -72.04 5.82 -108.94
CA TYR A 766 -71.44 6.14 -110.24
C TYR A 766 -71.88 7.53 -110.70
N SER A 767 -70.96 8.31 -111.29
CA SER A 767 -71.22 9.64 -111.85
C SER A 767 -70.65 9.77 -113.28
N ASP A 768 -71.32 10.55 -114.13
CA ASP A 768 -70.90 10.76 -115.52
C ASP A 768 -69.58 11.53 -115.63
N VAL A 769 -68.65 11.02 -116.45
CA VAL A 769 -67.39 11.71 -116.77
C VAL A 769 -67.72 12.90 -117.68
N SER A 770 -67.35 14.11 -117.24
CA SER A 770 -67.93 15.39 -117.71
C SER A 770 -67.69 15.79 -119.18
N LYS A 771 -66.98 14.96 -119.96
CA LYS A 771 -66.76 15.12 -121.41
C LYS A 771 -67.14 13.86 -122.23
N ALA A 772 -67.76 12.87 -121.59
CA ALA A 772 -67.99 11.53 -122.11
C ALA A 772 -69.43 11.04 -121.88
N THR A 773 -70.38 11.98 -121.76
CA THR A 773 -71.82 11.74 -121.51
C THR A 773 -72.59 11.23 -122.73
N LYS A 774 -72.08 11.47 -123.95
CA LYS A 774 -72.61 10.91 -125.19
C LYS A 774 -71.49 10.70 -126.21
N LEU A 775 -70.94 9.49 -126.20
CA LEU A 775 -69.93 9.00 -127.13
C LEU A 775 -70.59 8.08 -128.15
N THR A 776 -70.24 8.18 -129.44
CA THR A 776 -70.80 7.36 -130.52
C THR A 776 -69.74 6.43 -131.09
N THR A 777 -70.09 5.17 -131.40
CA THR A 777 -69.17 4.23 -132.05
C THR A 777 -68.91 4.63 -133.50
N ASP A 778 -67.64 4.66 -133.89
CA ASP A 778 -67.21 4.98 -135.26
C ASP A 778 -67.51 3.85 -136.27
N ASP A 779 -67.11 4.02 -137.53
CA ASP A 779 -67.29 3.02 -138.60
C ASP A 779 -66.53 1.69 -138.35
N ARG A 780 -65.71 1.60 -137.29
CA ARG A 780 -65.05 0.37 -136.82
C ARG A 780 -65.69 -0.18 -135.55
N GLY A 781 -66.84 0.36 -135.14
CA GLY A 781 -67.52 0.06 -133.89
C GLY A 781 -66.78 0.57 -132.64
N GLN A 782 -65.85 1.52 -132.76
CA GLN A 782 -64.94 1.91 -131.68
C GLN A 782 -65.29 3.24 -131.01
N ILE A 783 -65.06 3.30 -129.71
CA ILE A 783 -65.05 4.51 -128.88
C ILE A 783 -63.70 4.55 -128.14
N TYR A 784 -62.99 5.67 -128.20
CA TYR A 784 -61.73 5.88 -127.50
C TYR A 784 -61.82 7.05 -126.52
N VAL A 785 -61.34 6.86 -125.29
CA VAL A 785 -61.32 7.91 -124.25
C VAL A 785 -59.96 7.91 -123.55
N GLY A 786 -59.25 9.04 -123.63
CA GLY A 786 -58.03 9.30 -122.87
C GLY A 786 -58.29 10.10 -121.59
N ASP A 787 -57.21 10.55 -120.95
CA ASP A 787 -57.21 11.44 -119.78
C ASP A 787 -58.03 10.97 -118.57
N LEU A 788 -58.16 9.64 -118.42
CA LEU A 788 -58.83 9.03 -117.28
C LEU A 788 -57.90 8.98 -116.06
N ALA A 789 -58.44 9.36 -114.91
CA ALA A 789 -57.78 9.18 -113.62
C ALA A 789 -57.81 7.70 -113.18
N VAL A 790 -56.86 7.29 -112.33
CA VAL A 790 -56.87 5.98 -111.66
C VAL A 790 -58.19 5.77 -110.90
N GLY A 791 -58.91 4.68 -111.18
CA GLY A 791 -60.23 4.39 -110.61
C GLY A 791 -61.00 3.31 -111.38
N GLU A 792 -62.19 2.94 -110.88
CA GLU A 792 -63.14 2.06 -111.58
C GLU A 792 -64.14 2.88 -112.41
N TYR A 793 -64.48 2.37 -113.59
CA TYR A 793 -65.37 3.01 -114.56
C TYR A 793 -66.33 1.99 -115.17
N ARG A 794 -67.39 2.48 -115.81
CA ARG A 794 -68.28 1.67 -116.66
C ARG A 794 -68.78 2.44 -117.88
N PHE A 795 -68.89 1.75 -119.01
CA PHE A 795 -69.69 2.21 -120.14
C PHE A 795 -71.14 1.74 -119.97
N VAL A 796 -72.11 2.63 -120.23
CA VAL A 796 -73.54 2.34 -120.24
C VAL A 796 -74.11 2.77 -121.59
N GLU A 797 -74.81 1.88 -122.29
CA GLU A 797 -75.43 2.21 -123.57
C GLU A 797 -76.68 3.08 -123.37
N ILE A 798 -76.85 4.05 -124.28
CA ILE A 798 -77.93 5.05 -124.28
C ILE A 798 -78.83 4.88 -125.53
N THR A 799 -78.28 4.38 -126.64
CA THR A 799 -79.03 4.05 -127.86
C THR A 799 -78.26 2.99 -128.64
N PRO A 800 -78.90 1.86 -129.02
CA PRO A 800 -78.24 0.79 -129.77
C PRO A 800 -77.94 1.23 -131.22
N PRO A 801 -77.08 0.48 -131.94
CA PRO A 801 -76.93 0.65 -133.38
C PRO A 801 -78.21 0.23 -134.12
N ALA A 802 -78.38 0.69 -135.37
CA ALA A 802 -79.62 0.47 -136.11
C ALA A 802 -79.87 -1.03 -136.39
N GLY A 803 -81.02 -1.55 -135.96
CA GLY A 803 -81.38 -2.97 -136.08
C GLY A 803 -80.91 -3.86 -134.93
N TYR A 804 -80.48 -3.27 -133.81
CA TYR A 804 -80.03 -3.97 -132.59
C TYR A 804 -80.85 -3.54 -131.37
N ASP A 805 -80.98 -4.47 -130.40
CA ASP A 805 -81.69 -4.23 -129.15
C ASP A 805 -80.78 -3.61 -128.08
N LEU A 806 -81.27 -2.57 -127.40
CA LEU A 806 -80.54 -1.83 -126.35
C LEU A 806 -80.06 -2.76 -125.22
N ASN A 807 -78.75 -2.88 -125.06
CA ASN A 807 -78.18 -3.68 -123.99
C ASN A 807 -78.06 -2.85 -122.69
N ASN A 808 -79.00 -3.07 -121.79
CA ASN A 808 -79.08 -2.40 -120.48
C ASN A 808 -77.98 -2.82 -119.47
N GLN A 809 -77.05 -3.71 -119.83
CA GLN A 809 -75.90 -4.04 -118.97
C GLN A 809 -74.74 -3.05 -119.16
N ALA A 810 -74.01 -2.77 -118.07
CA ALA A 810 -72.86 -1.86 -118.10
C ALA A 810 -71.54 -2.63 -118.13
N ALA A 811 -70.61 -2.26 -119.02
CA ALA A 811 -69.29 -2.88 -119.08
C ALA A 811 -68.28 -2.13 -118.20
N THR A 812 -67.86 -2.75 -117.10
CA THR A 812 -66.93 -2.20 -116.11
C THR A 812 -65.46 -2.44 -116.44
N PHE A 813 -64.58 -1.49 -116.10
CA PHE A 813 -63.12 -1.64 -116.18
C PHE A 813 -62.40 -0.79 -115.12
N THR A 814 -61.11 -1.07 -114.88
CA THR A 814 -60.31 -0.37 -113.86
C THR A 814 -59.06 0.25 -114.48
N VAL A 815 -58.91 1.57 -114.36
CA VAL A 815 -57.66 2.28 -114.68
C VAL A 815 -56.74 2.17 -113.48
N LYS A 816 -55.57 1.53 -113.65
CA LYS A 816 -54.55 1.34 -112.61
C LYS A 816 -53.50 2.45 -112.63
N VAL A 817 -52.77 2.59 -111.53
CA VAL A 817 -51.58 3.47 -111.45
C VAL A 817 -50.57 3.05 -112.52
N ASP A 818 -49.97 4.05 -113.19
CA ASP A 818 -48.92 3.91 -114.22
C ASP A 818 -49.23 2.97 -115.41
N ALA A 819 -50.51 2.72 -115.70
CA ALA A 819 -50.94 1.97 -116.87
C ALA A 819 -50.66 2.73 -118.18
N THR A 820 -49.67 2.29 -118.96
CA THR A 820 -49.30 2.88 -120.25
C THR A 820 -49.91 2.20 -121.48
N ALA A 821 -50.71 1.15 -121.29
CA ALA A 821 -51.43 0.46 -122.36
C ALA A 821 -52.91 0.90 -122.38
N VAL A 822 -53.48 1.03 -123.58
CA VAL A 822 -54.91 1.30 -123.74
C VAL A 822 -55.71 0.09 -123.24
N GLN A 823 -56.57 0.28 -122.25
CA GLN A 823 -57.46 -0.77 -121.78
C GLN A 823 -58.53 -1.04 -122.83
N THR A 824 -58.62 -2.27 -123.34
CA THR A 824 -59.71 -2.65 -124.27
C THR A 824 -60.92 -3.17 -123.50
N VAL A 825 -62.13 -2.83 -123.98
CA VAL A 825 -63.41 -3.32 -123.48
C VAL A 825 -64.25 -3.78 -124.68
N MET A 826 -64.90 -4.94 -124.61
CA MET A 826 -65.83 -5.39 -125.64
C MET A 826 -67.27 -5.28 -125.13
N PHE A 827 -68.15 -4.73 -125.97
CA PHE A 827 -69.58 -4.58 -125.68
C PHE A 827 -70.40 -5.19 -126.82
N LYS A 828 -71.53 -5.83 -126.50
CA LYS A 828 -72.25 -6.70 -127.44
C LYS A 828 -73.76 -6.48 -127.42
N ASP A 829 -74.39 -6.46 -128.59
CA ASP A 829 -75.86 -6.44 -128.73
C ASP A 829 -76.34 -7.60 -129.60
N GLN A 830 -77.59 -8.00 -129.38
CA GLN A 830 -78.30 -8.91 -130.27
C GLN A 830 -79.06 -8.11 -131.32
N GLN A 831 -79.09 -8.59 -132.57
CA GLN A 831 -79.96 -8.01 -133.61
C GLN A 831 -81.42 -8.10 -133.18
N THR A 832 -82.17 -7.02 -133.36
CA THR A 832 -83.62 -6.99 -133.15
C THR A 832 -84.27 -8.03 -134.07
N PRO A 833 -84.95 -9.07 -133.55
CA PRO A 833 -85.38 -10.20 -134.38
C PRO A 833 -86.41 -9.85 -135.47
N THR A 834 -85.95 -9.65 -136.71
CA THR A 834 -86.83 -9.40 -137.87
C THR A 834 -87.67 -10.63 -138.17
N THR A 835 -88.96 -10.59 -137.84
CA THR A 835 -89.85 -11.77 -137.88
C THR A 835 -90.91 -11.68 -138.98
N PRO A 836 -90.78 -12.42 -140.08
CA PRO A 836 -91.90 -12.75 -140.95
C PRO A 836 -92.86 -13.74 -140.28
N ILE A 837 -94.11 -13.31 -140.14
CA ILE A 837 -95.29 -14.01 -139.60
C ILE A 837 -95.48 -15.50 -139.99
N THR A 838 -96.01 -16.31 -139.05
CA THR A 838 -97.16 -17.24 -139.23
C THR A 838 -97.60 -17.82 -137.85
N PRO A 839 -98.90 -18.09 -137.56
CA PRO A 839 -99.39 -18.23 -136.17
C PRO A 839 -99.60 -19.65 -135.58
N THR A 840 -99.68 -19.68 -134.24
CA THR A 840 -100.56 -20.49 -133.35
C THR A 840 -100.29 -21.98 -132.97
N THR A 841 -99.82 -22.15 -131.72
CA THR A 841 -100.49 -22.92 -130.61
C THR A 841 -100.53 -24.49 -130.68
N PRO A 842 -101.07 -25.20 -129.65
CA PRO A 842 -100.39 -25.82 -128.49
C PRO A 842 -100.16 -27.37 -128.65
N THR A 843 -99.74 -28.22 -127.68
CA THR A 843 -99.85 -28.25 -126.19
C THR A 843 -98.84 -29.23 -125.55
N ASN A 844 -98.38 -28.93 -124.32
CA ASN A 844 -98.36 -29.75 -123.07
C ASN A 844 -98.52 -31.30 -123.12
N PRO A 845 -98.10 -32.07 -122.08
CA PRO A 845 -96.73 -32.44 -121.66
C PRO A 845 -96.57 -33.98 -121.49
N THR A 846 -95.40 -34.49 -121.03
CA THR A 846 -95.31 -35.38 -119.83
C THR A 846 -93.89 -35.83 -119.45
N ASN A 847 -93.53 -35.58 -118.18
CA ASN A 847 -93.08 -36.53 -117.14
C ASN A 847 -92.01 -37.63 -117.38
N ASN A 848 -91.26 -37.86 -116.28
CA ASN A 848 -90.56 -39.09 -115.84
C ASN A 848 -89.14 -39.36 -116.40
N GLY A 849 -88.25 -40.01 -115.61
CA GLY A 849 -86.93 -40.39 -116.14
C GLY A 849 -85.70 -40.62 -115.24
N SER A 850 -85.84 -40.91 -113.93
CA SER A 850 -84.99 -41.89 -113.20
C SER A 850 -83.43 -41.86 -113.21
N SER A 851 -82.86 -41.92 -112.00
CA SER A 851 -81.78 -42.84 -111.53
C SER A 851 -80.27 -42.64 -111.79
N SER A 852 -79.52 -43.23 -110.83
CA SER A 852 -78.12 -43.76 -110.87
C SER A 852 -76.96 -42.79 -110.56
N SER A 853 -75.86 -43.20 -109.90
CA SER A 853 -75.63 -44.34 -108.97
C SER A 853 -74.25 -44.18 -108.26
N GLY A 854 -74.04 -44.87 -107.13
CA GLY A 854 -72.72 -45.12 -106.52
C GLY A 854 -72.24 -44.07 -105.49
N SER A 855 -71.63 -44.39 -104.34
CA SER A 855 -71.09 -45.66 -103.79
C SER A 855 -70.01 -46.30 -104.69
N ASN A 856 -68.87 -46.81 -104.20
CA ASN A 856 -68.57 -47.48 -102.93
C ASN A 856 -67.03 -47.50 -102.68
N GLY A 857 -66.55 -48.14 -101.58
CA GLY A 857 -65.15 -48.53 -101.39
C GLY A 857 -64.29 -47.50 -100.63
N SER A 858 -63.76 -47.69 -99.43
CA SER A 858 -63.43 -48.86 -98.57
C SER A 858 -62.00 -49.42 -98.70
N SER A 859 -61.27 -49.31 -97.58
CA SER A 859 -60.37 -50.31 -96.98
C SER A 859 -59.13 -50.84 -97.72
N SER A 860 -57.96 -50.59 -97.10
CA SER A 860 -57.07 -51.62 -96.48
C SER A 860 -55.59 -51.70 -96.92
N LEU A 861 -54.74 -51.91 -95.90
CA LEU A 861 -53.57 -52.82 -95.84
C LEU A 861 -52.54 -52.86 -96.99
N SER A 862 -51.38 -52.21 -96.79
CA SER A 862 -50.02 -52.77 -97.01
C SER A 862 -48.99 -51.79 -96.42
N SER A 863 -48.21 -52.16 -95.42
CA SER A 863 -46.93 -52.90 -95.50
C SER A 863 -45.77 -52.10 -96.14
N SER A 864 -44.99 -51.45 -95.27
CA SER A 864 -43.56 -51.75 -95.03
C SER A 864 -42.48 -51.45 -96.08
N SER A 865 -41.41 -50.81 -95.56
CA SER A 865 -39.99 -51.22 -95.63
C SER A 865 -39.15 -50.90 -96.89
N SER A 866 -37.81 -50.73 -96.82
CA SER A 866 -36.90 -50.37 -95.70
C SER A 866 -35.46 -50.13 -96.21
N SER A 867 -34.67 -49.31 -95.51
CA SER A 867 -33.18 -49.27 -95.57
C SER A 867 -32.68 -48.59 -94.27
N SER A 868 -32.14 -49.32 -93.28
CA SER A 868 -30.71 -49.71 -93.09
C SER A 868 -29.76 -48.51 -92.92
N SER A 869 -28.93 -48.40 -91.88
CA SER A 869 -28.30 -49.37 -90.94
C SER A 869 -28.33 -48.85 -89.46
N LEU A 870 -28.62 -49.65 -88.42
CA LEU A 870 -27.72 -50.50 -87.58
C LEU A 870 -26.54 -49.73 -86.91
N ASN A 871 -26.14 -49.93 -85.63
CA ASN A 871 -26.71 -50.59 -84.41
C ASN A 871 -25.74 -50.25 -83.20
N GLU A 872 -25.99 -50.42 -81.88
CA GLU A 872 -27.07 -51.03 -81.06
C GLU A 872 -27.69 -50.00 -80.05
N THR A 873 -27.73 -50.06 -78.69
CA THR A 873 -27.19 -50.96 -77.62
C THR A 873 -28.03 -50.88 -76.29
N SER A 874 -27.53 -51.48 -75.20
CA SER A 874 -28.03 -51.64 -73.82
C SER A 874 -28.22 -50.35 -72.96
N SER A 875 -29.07 -50.29 -71.91
CA SER A 875 -29.96 -51.31 -71.30
C SER A 875 -31.07 -50.74 -70.37
N SER A 876 -32.27 -51.35 -70.45
CA SER A 876 -33.29 -51.72 -69.42
C SER A 876 -33.19 -51.27 -67.94
N SER A 877 -34.29 -51.08 -67.16
CA SER A 877 -35.76 -51.05 -67.47
C SER A 877 -36.67 -50.76 -66.25
N THR A 878 -37.83 -50.12 -66.48
CA THR A 878 -39.18 -50.28 -65.84
C THR A 878 -39.42 -50.15 -64.31
N PRO A 879 -40.48 -49.42 -63.87
CA PRO A 879 -41.01 -49.38 -62.49
C PRO A 879 -42.40 -50.04 -62.31
N ALA A 880 -42.85 -50.27 -61.06
CA ALA A 880 -44.26 -50.36 -60.65
C ALA A 880 -44.46 -50.20 -59.11
N ALA A 881 -45.68 -49.84 -58.68
CA ALA A 881 -46.12 -49.73 -57.27
C ALA A 881 -46.59 -51.09 -56.69
N GLY A 882 -46.85 -51.29 -55.39
CA GLY A 882 -46.71 -50.44 -54.19
C GLY A 882 -47.79 -50.70 -53.12
N GLY A 883 -47.57 -50.27 -51.86
CA GLY A 883 -48.60 -50.14 -50.81
C GLY A 883 -48.65 -51.22 -49.71
N SER A 884 -48.62 -50.77 -48.43
CA SER A 884 -48.93 -51.49 -47.15
C SER A 884 -48.13 -52.79 -46.82
N GLY A 885 -47.88 -53.13 -45.54
CA GLY A 885 -48.10 -52.41 -44.28
C GLY A 885 -47.91 -53.31 -43.04
N GLU A 886 -47.53 -52.71 -41.91
CA GLU A 886 -47.63 -53.22 -40.53
C GLU A 886 -46.78 -54.41 -39.99
N ASN A 887 -46.10 -54.12 -38.86
CA ASN A 887 -46.02 -54.89 -37.61
C ASN A 887 -45.16 -56.19 -37.44
N ASN A 888 -43.96 -55.96 -36.88
CA ASN A 888 -43.53 -56.43 -35.52
C ASN A 888 -42.56 -57.65 -35.37
N ALA A 889 -41.79 -57.60 -34.27
CA ALA A 889 -41.15 -58.68 -33.49
C ALA A 889 -39.91 -59.48 -33.98
N THR A 890 -38.72 -58.96 -33.63
CA THR A 890 -37.61 -59.62 -32.87
C THR A 890 -36.98 -60.98 -33.27
N GLY A 891 -35.63 -60.99 -33.32
CA GLY A 891 -34.75 -62.16 -33.08
C GLY A 891 -34.37 -62.98 -34.32
N ASN A 892 -33.24 -63.68 -34.40
CA ASN A 892 -32.06 -63.82 -33.51
C ASN A 892 -30.86 -64.29 -34.39
N GLY A 893 -29.57 -64.34 -34.00
CA GLY A 893 -28.90 -64.16 -32.71
C GLY A 893 -27.39 -64.48 -32.84
N GLN A 894 -26.85 -65.30 -31.93
CA GLN A 894 -25.50 -65.93 -31.94
C GLN A 894 -24.32 -64.97 -31.55
N SER A 895 -23.34 -65.27 -30.67
CA SER A 895 -23.12 -66.33 -29.62
C SER A 895 -21.78 -66.03 -28.88
N ASP A 896 -21.49 -66.34 -27.61
CA ASP A 896 -22.28 -66.92 -26.50
C ASP A 896 -21.71 -66.45 -25.11
N THR A 897 -21.57 -67.37 -24.14
CA THR A 897 -21.29 -67.20 -22.69
C THR A 897 -20.22 -68.23 -22.23
N PRO A 898 -19.72 -68.31 -20.95
CA PRO A 898 -20.53 -68.64 -19.75
C PRO A 898 -20.13 -68.07 -18.34
N VAL A 899 -21.14 -67.67 -17.55
CA VAL A 899 -21.41 -68.09 -16.13
C VAL A 899 -20.61 -67.55 -14.89
N SER A 900 -21.39 -66.93 -13.95
CA SER A 900 -21.36 -66.96 -12.46
C SER A 900 -20.32 -66.23 -11.54
N SER A 901 -20.73 -65.04 -11.06
CA SER A 901 -21.22 -64.71 -9.69
C SER A 901 -20.37 -64.77 -8.36
N THR A 902 -20.43 -63.63 -7.63
CA THR A 902 -20.61 -63.37 -6.16
C THR A 902 -19.55 -63.56 -5.03
N GLN A 903 -19.29 -62.43 -4.33
CA GLN A 903 -19.12 -62.21 -2.85
C GLN A 903 -17.81 -62.47 -2.05
N ARG A 904 -17.29 -61.38 -1.40
CA ARG A 904 -16.80 -61.23 0.02
C ARG A 904 -15.57 -62.08 0.51
N VAL A 905 -14.68 -61.68 1.46
CA VAL A 905 -14.51 -60.47 2.33
C VAL A 905 -13.07 -60.33 2.93
N MET A 906 -12.65 -59.09 3.28
CA MET A 906 -11.65 -58.64 4.30
C MET A 906 -10.09 -58.87 4.27
N THR A 907 -9.41 -57.73 4.57
CA THR A 907 -8.29 -57.46 5.54
C THR A 907 -6.76 -57.55 5.25
N SER A 908 -6.10 -56.47 5.77
CA SER A 908 -4.81 -56.35 6.49
C SER A 908 -3.41 -56.30 5.81
N GLN A 909 -2.87 -55.08 5.78
CA GLN A 909 -1.59 -54.60 6.36
C GLN A 909 -0.17 -55.06 5.86
N GLN A 910 0.56 -54.04 5.36
CA GLN A 910 1.84 -53.51 5.90
C GLN A 910 3.22 -54.06 5.45
N ALA A 911 3.88 -53.26 4.59
CA ALA A 911 5.28 -52.81 4.53
C ALA A 911 6.50 -53.75 4.79
N ASN A 912 7.52 -53.66 3.91
CA ASN A 912 8.89 -53.30 4.32
C ASN A 912 9.82 -52.85 3.15
N THR A 913 10.94 -52.18 3.49
CA THR A 913 11.99 -51.63 2.58
C THR A 913 13.22 -52.56 2.46
N PRO A 914 14.16 -52.33 1.52
CA PRO A 914 15.55 -52.00 1.94
C PRO A 914 16.33 -51.02 1.01
N THR A 915 17.64 -50.84 1.21
CA THR A 915 18.37 -49.56 0.99
C THR A 915 19.81 -49.68 0.43
N ALA A 916 20.20 -48.79 -0.52
CA ALA A 916 21.59 -48.39 -0.92
C ALA A 916 22.53 -49.47 -1.56
N THR A 917 23.74 -49.23 -2.12
CA THR A 917 24.69 -48.08 -2.04
C THR A 917 25.60 -47.86 -3.30
N ALA A 918 26.03 -46.61 -3.51
CA ALA A 918 26.85 -45.96 -4.58
C ALA A 918 28.14 -46.58 -5.18
N LYS A 919 28.56 -46.05 -6.37
CA LYS A 919 29.89 -45.36 -6.55
C LYS A 919 30.14 -44.62 -7.91
N ARG A 920 30.46 -43.32 -7.80
CA ARG A 920 31.45 -42.45 -8.54
C ARG A 920 31.72 -42.58 -10.06
N HIS A 921 31.53 -41.48 -10.81
CA HIS A 921 32.61 -40.50 -11.10
C HIS A 921 32.05 -39.10 -11.50
N ALA A 922 32.90 -38.11 -11.80
CA ALA A 922 32.55 -36.68 -11.83
C ALA A 922 33.31 -35.86 -12.90
N THR A 923 32.85 -34.64 -13.18
CA THR A 923 33.63 -33.48 -13.68
C THR A 923 32.89 -32.18 -13.34
N VAL A 924 33.60 -31.05 -13.25
CA VAL A 924 33.11 -29.74 -12.76
C VAL A 924 33.48 -28.61 -13.74
N GLY A 925 32.63 -27.59 -13.88
CA GLY A 925 32.96 -26.32 -14.56
C GLY A 925 32.96 -25.14 -13.57
N ARG A 926 33.83 -24.14 -13.77
CA ARG A 926 34.00 -22.99 -12.86
C ARG A 926 34.27 -21.68 -13.62
N LEU A 927 34.10 -20.56 -12.91
CA LEU A 927 34.29 -19.16 -13.33
C LEU A 927 35.69 -18.84 -13.88
N PRO A 928 35.81 -17.74 -14.66
CA PRO A 928 36.96 -16.84 -14.63
C PRO A 928 36.66 -15.54 -13.83
N GLN A 929 37.71 -14.86 -13.35
CA GLN A 929 37.65 -13.60 -12.60
C GLN A 929 38.96 -12.81 -12.83
N THR A 930 38.89 -11.47 -12.91
CA THR A 930 39.92 -10.44 -12.55
C THR A 930 39.41 -9.06 -13.01
N SER A 931 39.87 -7.91 -12.51
CA SER A 931 41.06 -7.59 -11.70
C SER A 931 40.75 -6.56 -10.58
N GLU A 932 41.69 -6.36 -9.65
CA GLU A 932 41.64 -5.37 -8.58
C GLU A 932 42.03 -3.95 -9.04
N GLN A 933 41.63 -2.92 -8.30
CA GLN A 933 42.52 -1.85 -7.83
C GLN A 933 42.01 -1.28 -6.49
N LYS A 934 42.91 -0.68 -5.70
CA LYS A 934 42.67 -0.15 -4.36
C LYS A 934 42.76 1.38 -4.37
N MET A 935 41.88 2.08 -3.68
CA MET A 935 42.23 3.31 -2.94
C MET A 935 41.20 3.66 -1.86
N ALA A 936 41.60 4.51 -0.91
CA ALA A 936 40.81 4.83 0.27
C ALA A 936 39.88 6.04 0.07
N GLY A 937 38.73 6.04 0.75
CA GLY A 937 37.84 7.20 0.88
C GLY A 937 37.95 7.82 2.28
N MET A 938 38.28 9.10 2.35
CA MET A 938 38.39 9.84 3.62
C MET A 938 37.03 10.25 4.20
N ILE A 939 36.96 10.36 5.52
CA ILE A 939 35.87 11.03 6.24
C ILE A 939 36.00 12.54 6.05
N ILE A 940 35.09 13.15 5.27
CA ILE A 940 34.81 14.58 5.32
C ILE A 940 33.30 14.78 5.17
N PHE A 941 32.66 15.40 6.15
CA PHE A 941 31.44 16.17 5.91
C PHE A 941 31.55 17.51 6.66
N GLY A 942 31.32 18.60 5.92
CA GLY A 942 31.71 19.94 6.35
C GLY A 942 30.70 20.62 7.28
N LEU A 943 31.23 21.39 8.23
CA LEU A 943 30.46 22.30 9.09
C LEU A 943 30.37 23.66 8.39
N VAL A 944 29.17 24.17 8.14
CA VAL A 944 28.94 25.53 7.62
C VAL A 944 27.85 26.22 8.45
N LEU A 945 28.14 27.46 8.86
CA LEU A 945 27.27 28.34 9.63
C LEU A 945 26.83 29.54 8.78
N LEU A 946 25.73 30.17 9.23
CA LEU A 946 25.23 31.55 8.99
C LEU A 946 23.75 31.53 8.53
N VAL A 947 22.82 32.40 8.94
CA VAL A 947 22.57 33.27 10.11
C VAL A 947 21.37 34.15 9.71
N GLY A 948 20.53 34.55 10.68
CA GLY A 948 19.69 35.76 10.54
C GLY A 948 18.26 35.55 10.01
N GLY A 949 17.27 35.96 10.81
CA GLY A 949 15.84 35.84 10.43
C GLY A 949 14.86 36.09 11.58
N THR A 950 15.01 37.19 12.32
CA THR A 950 14.10 37.54 13.43
C THR A 950 12.80 38.17 12.94
N LEU A 951 11.66 37.70 13.44
CA LEU A 951 10.44 38.51 13.54
C LEU A 951 9.58 38.05 14.72
N SER A 952 9.13 39.00 15.55
CA SER A 952 8.30 38.76 16.72
C SER A 952 6.94 39.42 16.55
N TYR A 953 5.87 38.83 17.08
CA TYR A 953 4.63 39.56 17.34
C TYR A 953 3.88 39.03 18.56
N THR A 954 3.35 39.94 19.39
CA THR A 954 2.70 39.63 20.66
C THR A 954 1.51 40.55 20.95
N ALA A 955 0.28 40.00 20.95
CA ALA A 955 -0.93 40.54 21.60
C ALA A 955 -1.97 39.40 21.66
N TRP A 956 -2.69 39.05 22.73
CA TRP A 956 -3.28 39.72 23.91
C TRP A 956 -4.78 40.02 23.77
N ARG A 957 -5.58 39.28 24.55
CA ARG A 957 -7.01 39.44 24.89
C ARG A 957 -8.04 39.69 23.76
N ARG A 958 -9.07 38.86 23.76
CA ARG A 958 -10.37 39.25 24.37
C ARG A 958 -11.18 38.08 24.89
N ASN A 959 -12.04 38.36 25.87
CA ASN A 959 -13.02 37.45 26.47
C ASN A 959 -14.41 38.02 26.17
N ARG A 960 -15.31 37.23 25.53
CA ARG A 960 -16.77 37.35 25.70
C ARG A 960 -17.57 36.22 25.05
N SER A 961 -18.22 35.41 25.90
CA SER A 961 -19.66 35.02 25.86
C SER A 961 -20.36 34.55 24.57
N LYS A 962 -21.00 33.37 24.70
CA LYS A 962 -22.21 32.88 23.97
C LYS A 962 -22.03 32.58 22.47
N ASN A 963 -22.60 31.50 21.93
CA ASN A 963 -23.70 30.67 22.44
C ASN A 963 -23.28 29.35 23.11
#